data_AF-U5Q3E3-F1
#
_entry.id   AF-U5Q3E3-F1
#
_cell.length_a   1.000
_cell.length_b   1.000
_cell.length_c   1.000
_cell.angle_alpha   90.00
_cell.angle_beta   90.00
_cell.angle_gamma   90.00
#
_symmetry.space_group_name_H-M   'P 1'
#
loop_
_entity.id
_entity.type
_entity.pdbx_description
1 polymer ?
#
loop_
_entity_poly.entity_id
_entity_poly.type
_entity_poly.pdbx_seq_one_letter_code
_entity_poly.pdbx_strand_id
1 'polypeptide(L)'
;MKRVAGIILLATLLIASRTLLAKSIKGRVTGNQTPLRGVVVTDGKNFAVTGNKGEYTLDCAGDARFVYISIPSGYSVPQSGNTPAFYIPLAEIRKSYDFVLDKKSQDDTRHGFIAIADPQIYAAKEFPLLQEAAVDIKRTAESYKMPFHGVCCGDIVSYDHGLYPRYKEIIAGTGLQFFNVMGNHDMVNNGRSFETTFGKYEESFGPAYYSMNVGNIHYVFLNDNFYVGREYFYIGYLDEKQFAWLEKDLSYIKEGSTVVLVMHIPTTTSAEDRKKFSYTEAGATMANKTALYKMLSPYKAHIISGHTHTAANQQVNANIFEYNLPALSGAWWQGSLCTDGAPKGYGVFIAEGNEITWHYRSTGEKESYQMRLYTGRDDNSFNGYVVANIWNSDPSWRVELYEDGVSKGGMERFSAYDPDAKKMYSDREKLEHKWIYPSVSDHFYRAKLNPQARKVEVVAVDRYGREYRESLPQFYDVVVIGGGTSGTTAGIKAARLGARTLIAEEFEWLGGMLTSAGVSAFDGNYKLKGGFWGEFRDSLSSHYGSENALKTGWVSNILFEPSAGAKILKNIASREKNLEVKFHTTASNFTREDGIWKISLNVNGKKESVEARVLIDATELGDVAARLGIGYQIGMDSRSVTGEDMAQEKENDIIQDLTYVMILKEYDRDMTIKQPENYNPSLFYCSTICEKCKNPKEKQRLWSPEKMITYGKLPNGKYMINWPIEGNDYYTNIIELSPEQREIELAKAKEHSLSFLYYIQTELGFNKLSLADDEYPTADKLPFIPYHRESRRINGVVRFTANHISEPYIQPEKLYRTSVAVGDYPVDHHHTRYTGWAELPDLHFHPVPSYGLPLGVMIPQGREGLIVAEKSISVSNLANGTTRLQPVVLQIGEAAGTLAALAVKDSLDVAEVSVRDVQRSLLASGGYLMPYLDLPAAHQHFRAIQRIGVTGIIKGKGMNKGWENQTWFMTDSLITARTIAEGLSEVYPQFSAGEYGDKPVTLSQLCSMISKIQTTNSNDGTTPALIVKTLSKEWSGMGLTAFNPARALNRLECAVVIDKMLDPFSNVRIDIKGNYLK
;
A
#
# COMPACT_ATOMS: atom_id res chain seq x y z
N MET A 1 -36.61 24.63 -105.02
CA MET A 1 -36.67 24.16 -103.60
C MET A 1 -35.41 23.33 -103.36
N LYS A 2 -34.26 23.88 -102.96
CA LYS A 2 -33.86 24.46 -101.66
C LYS A 2 -33.95 23.46 -100.48
N ARG A 3 -32.75 23.12 -99.94
CA ARG A 3 -32.41 22.68 -98.57
C ARG A 3 -32.67 21.22 -98.15
N VAL A 4 -31.93 20.25 -98.71
CA VAL A 4 -31.51 19.01 -98.01
C VAL A 4 -30.18 18.52 -98.63
N ALA A 5 -29.03 19.02 -98.15
CA ALA A 5 -27.70 18.46 -98.51
C ALA A 5 -26.52 18.96 -97.64
N GLY A 6 -26.71 19.95 -96.75
CA GLY A 6 -25.59 20.66 -96.10
C GLY A 6 -25.43 20.47 -94.59
N ILE A 7 -26.08 19.50 -93.93
CA ILE A 7 -26.02 19.32 -92.46
C ILE A 7 -25.81 17.84 -92.09
N ILE A 8 -25.05 17.08 -92.88
CA ILE A 8 -24.57 15.73 -92.51
C ILE A 8 -23.04 15.67 -92.43
N LEU A 9 -22.33 16.76 -92.80
CA LEU A 9 -20.86 16.82 -92.78
C LEU A 9 -20.26 17.65 -91.61
N LEU A 10 -21.08 18.17 -90.69
CA LEU A 10 -20.60 18.92 -89.51
C LEU A 10 -20.92 18.26 -88.16
N ALA A 11 -21.66 17.14 -88.14
CA ALA A 11 -21.98 16.39 -86.92
C ALA A 11 -21.08 15.16 -86.71
N THR A 12 -20.25 14.79 -87.69
CA THR A 12 -19.30 13.67 -87.65
C THR A 12 -17.87 14.08 -87.29
N LEU A 13 -17.65 15.33 -86.86
CA LEU A 13 -16.35 15.85 -86.41
C LEU A 13 -16.32 16.32 -84.93
N LEU A 14 -17.39 16.07 -84.18
CA LEU A 14 -17.47 16.36 -82.73
C LEU A 14 -17.78 15.13 -81.87
N ILE A 15 -17.68 13.94 -82.45
CA ILE A 15 -17.51 12.68 -81.72
C ILE A 15 -16.09 12.17 -82.00
N ALA A 16 -15.10 13.05 -81.81
CA ALA A 16 -13.76 12.61 -81.48
C ALA A 16 -13.81 12.22 -80.00
N SER A 17 -13.91 10.91 -79.76
CA SER A 17 -13.27 10.24 -78.63
C SER A 17 -12.73 11.17 -77.54
N ARG A 18 -13.49 11.35 -76.45
CA ARG A 18 -12.83 11.48 -75.13
C ARG A 18 -12.25 10.11 -74.77
N THR A 19 -11.30 9.64 -75.58
CA THR A 19 -10.18 8.89 -75.06
C THR A 19 -9.57 9.75 -73.97
N LEU A 20 -9.60 9.26 -72.72
CA LEU A 20 -8.77 9.78 -71.63
C LEU A 20 -7.31 9.70 -72.08
N LEU A 21 -6.85 10.71 -72.81
CA LEU A 21 -5.45 10.87 -73.14
C LEU A 21 -4.75 11.31 -71.85
N ALA A 22 -3.72 10.55 -71.46
CA ALA A 22 -2.84 10.88 -70.36
C ALA A 22 -2.43 12.36 -70.44
N LYS A 23 -2.54 13.08 -69.33
CA LYS A 23 -2.18 14.49 -69.26
C LYS A 23 -0.73 14.58 -68.81
N SER A 24 0.17 14.89 -69.72
CA SER A 24 1.58 15.11 -69.39
C SER A 24 1.73 16.37 -68.54
N ILE A 25 2.22 16.22 -67.31
CA ILE A 25 2.54 17.31 -66.39
C ILE A 25 4.06 17.46 -66.27
N LYS A 26 4.50 18.65 -65.87
CA LYS A 26 5.91 18.95 -65.61
C LYS A 26 6.07 19.76 -64.35
N GLY A 27 7.24 19.65 -63.73
CA GLY A 27 7.60 20.41 -62.55
C GLY A 27 9.08 20.31 -62.23
N ARG A 28 9.46 20.88 -61.08
CA ARG A 28 10.79 20.76 -60.50
C ARG A 28 10.73 20.41 -59.02
N VAL A 29 11.74 19.69 -58.55
CA VAL A 29 12.00 19.50 -57.12
C VAL A 29 13.27 20.26 -56.74
N THR A 30 13.17 21.09 -55.69
CA THR A 30 14.30 21.90 -55.19
C THR A 30 14.41 21.80 -53.67
N GLY A 31 15.62 21.88 -53.14
CA GLY A 31 15.91 21.97 -51.71
C GLY A 31 16.54 23.33 -51.39
N ASN A 32 15.86 24.18 -50.61
CA ASN A 32 16.23 25.59 -50.42
C ASN A 32 16.55 26.29 -51.76
N GLN A 33 15.70 26.09 -52.78
CA GLN A 33 15.84 26.57 -54.16
C GLN A 33 16.97 25.94 -55.01
N THR A 34 17.75 25.00 -54.46
CA THR A 34 18.74 24.25 -55.23
C THR A 34 18.10 23.04 -55.90
N PRO A 35 18.27 22.80 -57.21
CA PRO A 35 17.67 21.64 -57.87
C PRO A 35 18.12 20.29 -57.29
N LEU A 36 17.17 19.37 -57.08
CA LEU A 36 17.45 18.04 -56.55
C LEU A 36 17.29 16.98 -57.64
N ARG A 37 18.39 16.28 -57.94
CA ARG A 37 18.44 15.15 -58.86
C ARG A 37 18.03 13.86 -58.15
N GLY A 38 17.39 12.93 -58.87
CA GLY A 38 17.14 11.58 -58.39
C GLY A 38 15.94 11.45 -57.47
N VAL A 39 15.12 12.50 -57.34
CA VAL A 39 13.89 12.45 -56.56
C VAL A 39 12.83 11.73 -57.37
N VAL A 40 12.21 10.71 -56.75
CA VAL A 40 11.12 9.95 -57.35
C VAL A 40 9.83 10.76 -57.25
N VAL A 41 9.14 10.93 -58.37
CA VAL A 41 7.86 11.63 -58.48
C VAL A 41 6.83 10.66 -59.05
N THR A 42 5.64 10.60 -58.47
CA THR A 42 4.59 9.66 -58.87
C THR A 42 3.20 10.27 -58.75
N ASP A 43 2.25 9.71 -59.48
CA ASP A 43 0.82 9.99 -59.36
C ASP A 43 0.03 8.82 -58.73
N GLY A 44 0.75 7.81 -58.21
CA GLY A 44 0.22 6.55 -57.70
C GLY A 44 0.18 5.41 -58.70
N LYS A 45 0.50 5.65 -59.99
CA LYS A 45 0.60 4.59 -61.01
C LYS A 45 1.85 4.72 -61.86
N ASN A 46 2.11 5.93 -62.34
CA ASN A 46 3.26 6.28 -63.15
C ASN A 46 4.34 6.91 -62.29
N PHE A 47 5.59 6.81 -62.75
CA PHE A 47 6.76 7.32 -62.03
C PHE A 47 7.66 8.11 -62.97
N ALA A 48 8.29 9.15 -62.44
CA ALA A 48 9.37 9.91 -63.03
C ALA A 48 10.49 10.08 -62.00
N VAL A 49 11.71 10.33 -62.47
CA VAL A 49 12.85 10.64 -61.62
C VAL A 49 13.44 11.96 -62.07
N THR A 50 13.73 12.87 -61.13
CA THR A 50 14.21 14.19 -61.47
C THR A 50 15.60 14.18 -62.11
N GLY A 51 15.78 15.01 -63.14
CA GLY A 51 17.04 15.24 -63.83
C GLY A 51 18.03 16.14 -63.06
N ASN A 52 19.12 16.51 -63.72
CA ASN A 52 20.19 17.32 -63.12
C ASN A 52 19.76 18.74 -62.71
N LYS A 53 18.69 19.28 -63.31
CA LYS A 53 18.10 20.58 -62.97
C LYS A 53 16.83 20.42 -62.12
N GLY A 54 16.67 19.26 -61.48
CA GLY A 54 15.53 18.93 -60.63
C GLY A 54 14.22 18.77 -61.39
N GLU A 55 14.26 18.79 -62.72
CA GLU A 55 13.10 18.75 -63.59
C GLU A 55 12.55 17.33 -63.75
N TYR A 56 11.23 17.22 -63.86
CA TYR A 56 10.55 15.98 -64.21
C TYR A 56 9.38 16.24 -65.17
N THR A 57 9.05 15.22 -65.94
CA THR A 57 7.84 15.13 -66.75
C THR A 57 7.16 13.82 -66.41
N LEU A 58 5.85 13.84 -66.16
CA LEU A 58 5.07 12.67 -65.77
C LEU A 58 3.80 12.61 -66.60
N ASP A 59 3.57 11.50 -67.29
CA ASP A 59 2.32 11.27 -68.00
C ASP A 59 1.27 10.76 -67.01
N CYS A 60 0.48 11.68 -66.45
CA CYS A 60 -0.49 11.34 -65.41
C CYS A 60 -1.57 10.38 -65.92
N ALA A 61 -1.87 9.38 -65.10
CA ALA A 61 -3.03 8.51 -65.27
C ALA A 61 -4.32 9.34 -65.24
N GLY A 62 -5.31 8.94 -66.05
CA GLY A 62 -6.56 9.69 -66.18
C GLY A 62 -7.40 9.80 -64.91
N ASP A 63 -7.17 8.90 -63.94
CA ASP A 63 -7.81 8.87 -62.62
C ASP A 63 -6.87 9.30 -61.47
N ALA A 64 -5.69 9.86 -61.78
CA ALA A 64 -4.78 10.38 -60.78
C ALA A 64 -5.38 11.60 -60.04
N ARG A 65 -5.31 11.58 -58.71
CA ARG A 65 -5.80 12.68 -57.84
C ARG A 65 -4.70 13.60 -57.35
N PHE A 66 -3.48 13.11 -57.27
CA PHE A 66 -2.32 13.82 -56.77
C PHE A 66 -1.12 13.56 -57.68
N VAL A 67 -0.18 14.50 -57.69
CA VAL A 67 1.23 14.23 -57.97
C VAL A 67 1.99 14.43 -56.67
N TYR A 68 2.90 13.53 -56.34
CA TYR A 68 3.63 13.53 -55.07
C TYR A 68 5.00 12.91 -55.22
N ILE A 69 5.85 13.11 -54.21
CA ILE A 69 7.24 12.65 -54.23
C ILE A 69 7.51 11.59 -53.17
N SER A 70 8.47 10.71 -53.44
CA SER A 70 9.19 10.03 -52.37
C SER A 70 10.17 11.04 -51.77
N ILE A 71 9.96 11.44 -50.51
CA ILE A 71 10.78 12.48 -49.89
C ILE A 71 12.25 11.99 -49.85
N PRO A 72 13.22 12.76 -50.37
CA PRO A 72 14.63 12.34 -50.35
C PRO A 72 15.25 12.53 -48.96
N SER A 73 16.23 11.67 -48.62
CA SER A 73 16.99 11.77 -47.37
C SER A 73 17.67 13.13 -47.21
N GLY A 74 17.79 13.61 -45.96
CA GLY A 74 18.38 14.92 -45.65
C GLY A 74 17.45 16.10 -45.89
N TYR A 75 16.19 15.87 -46.28
CA TYR A 75 15.20 16.91 -46.52
C TYR A 75 13.91 16.68 -45.74
N SER A 76 13.27 17.77 -45.35
CA SER A 76 11.92 17.82 -44.81
C SER A 76 10.99 18.52 -45.81
N VAL A 77 9.68 18.32 -45.66
CA VAL A 77 8.68 19.02 -46.46
C VAL A 77 8.05 20.15 -45.64
N PRO A 78 7.57 21.23 -46.31
CA PRO A 78 6.77 22.24 -45.64
C PRO A 78 5.46 21.64 -45.13
N GLN A 79 4.80 22.34 -44.20
CA GLN A 79 3.48 21.95 -43.70
C GLN A 79 2.38 22.82 -44.29
N SER A 80 1.24 22.21 -44.58
CA SER A 80 -0.02 22.89 -44.94
C SER A 80 -1.11 22.45 -43.97
N GLY A 81 -1.62 23.37 -43.14
CA GLY A 81 -2.63 23.03 -42.13
C GLY A 81 -2.22 21.88 -41.21
N ASN A 82 -0.97 21.91 -40.74
CA ASN A 82 -0.30 20.87 -39.91
C ASN A 82 -0.13 19.49 -40.58
N THR A 83 -0.32 19.38 -41.90
CA THR A 83 -0.05 18.17 -42.69
C THR A 83 1.23 18.34 -43.51
N PRO A 84 2.13 17.34 -43.59
CA PRO A 84 3.29 17.36 -44.49
C PRO A 84 2.89 17.52 -45.97
N ALA A 85 3.40 18.54 -46.66
CA ALA A 85 3.01 18.91 -48.01
C ALA A 85 3.94 18.28 -49.09
N PHE A 86 4.02 16.95 -49.13
CA PHE A 86 4.79 16.19 -50.14
C PHE A 86 4.00 15.90 -51.43
N TYR A 87 2.79 16.44 -51.56
CA TYR A 87 1.87 16.20 -52.65
C TYR A 87 1.20 17.50 -53.16
N ILE A 88 0.73 17.48 -54.40
CA ILE A 88 -0.05 18.55 -55.03
C ILE A 88 -1.32 17.94 -55.64
N PRO A 89 -2.53 18.39 -55.25
CA PRO A 89 -3.77 17.95 -55.87
C PRO A 89 -3.85 18.29 -57.36
N LEU A 90 -4.33 17.35 -58.17
CA LEU A 90 -4.50 17.50 -59.62
C LEU A 90 -5.87 18.09 -60.02
N ALA A 91 -6.75 18.36 -59.05
CA ALA A 91 -8.05 19.00 -59.27
C ALA A 91 -7.93 20.39 -59.93
N GLU A 92 -6.82 21.10 -59.68
CA GLU A 92 -6.52 22.39 -60.29
C GLU A 92 -5.49 22.24 -61.42
N ILE A 93 -5.78 22.85 -62.58
CA ILE A 93 -4.83 22.88 -63.70
C ILE A 93 -3.73 23.90 -63.38
N ARG A 94 -2.50 23.42 -63.20
CA ARG A 94 -1.32 24.26 -62.94
C ARG A 94 -0.39 24.30 -64.14
N LYS A 95 0.37 25.39 -64.28
CA LYS A 95 1.43 25.52 -65.31
C LYS A 95 2.66 24.66 -64.98
N SER A 96 2.94 24.47 -63.69
CA SER A 96 4.04 23.68 -63.14
C SER A 96 3.60 23.07 -61.81
N TYR A 97 4.11 21.88 -61.50
CA TYR A 97 3.87 21.15 -60.25
C TYR A 97 5.18 21.05 -59.47
N ASP A 98 5.60 22.18 -58.87
CA ASP A 98 6.91 22.28 -58.24
C ASP A 98 6.88 21.92 -56.75
N PHE A 99 7.89 21.20 -56.29
CA PHE A 99 8.12 20.86 -54.87
C PHE A 99 9.34 21.62 -54.35
N VAL A 100 9.17 22.30 -53.22
CA VAL A 100 10.24 23.02 -52.52
C VAL A 100 10.41 22.39 -51.15
N LEU A 101 11.57 21.79 -50.91
CA LEU A 101 11.92 21.06 -49.70
C LEU A 101 12.88 21.89 -48.84
N ASP A 102 12.84 21.64 -47.55
CA ASP A 102 13.74 22.24 -46.58
C ASP A 102 14.91 21.28 -46.31
N LYS A 103 16.14 21.73 -46.55
CA LYS A 103 17.32 20.93 -46.17
C LYS A 103 17.39 20.83 -44.66
N LYS A 104 17.47 19.61 -44.11
CA LYS A 104 17.63 19.39 -42.67
C LYS A 104 18.93 20.01 -42.18
N SER A 105 18.89 20.63 -41.00
CA SER A 105 20.05 21.25 -40.36
C SER A 105 21.01 20.24 -39.73
N GLN A 106 20.51 19.04 -39.44
CA GLN A 106 21.26 17.92 -38.88
C GLN A 106 21.26 16.76 -39.87
N ASP A 107 22.33 15.97 -39.83
CA ASP A 107 22.40 14.70 -40.53
C ASP A 107 21.35 13.74 -39.97
N ASP A 108 20.64 13.03 -40.86
CA ASP A 108 19.55 12.13 -40.50
C ASP A 108 19.91 10.65 -40.71
N THR A 109 21.20 10.29 -40.80
CA THR A 109 21.63 8.87 -40.78
C THR A 109 21.41 8.22 -39.41
N ARG A 110 21.35 9.04 -38.36
CA ARG A 110 20.93 8.69 -37.02
C ARG A 110 19.69 9.50 -36.68
N HIS A 111 18.55 8.83 -36.55
CA HIS A 111 17.28 9.48 -36.28
C HIS A 111 16.36 8.57 -35.48
N GLY A 112 15.38 9.19 -34.81
CA GLY A 112 14.29 8.47 -34.19
C GLY A 112 12.98 8.68 -34.92
N PHE A 113 12.01 7.81 -34.63
CA PHE A 113 10.62 8.07 -34.94
C PHE A 113 9.70 7.53 -33.86
N ILE A 114 8.61 8.27 -33.65
CA ILE A 114 7.54 7.89 -32.73
C ILE A 114 6.43 7.27 -33.56
N ALA A 115 6.03 6.04 -33.23
CA ALA A 115 4.90 5.38 -33.85
C ALA A 115 3.72 5.34 -32.88
N ILE A 116 2.61 5.92 -33.30
CA ILE A 116 1.33 5.83 -32.61
C ILE A 116 0.36 4.98 -33.42
N ALA A 117 -0.56 4.30 -32.75
CA ALA A 117 -1.64 3.55 -33.36
C ALA A 117 -2.94 3.86 -32.62
N ASP A 118 -4.06 3.88 -33.35
CA ASP A 118 -5.41 3.98 -32.79
C ASP A 118 -5.61 5.13 -31.76
N PRO A 119 -5.24 6.39 -32.06
CA PRO A 119 -5.71 7.52 -31.25
C PRO A 119 -7.24 7.57 -31.17
N GLN A 120 -7.91 7.15 -32.25
CA GLN A 120 -9.32 6.84 -32.38
C GLN A 120 -10.26 7.78 -31.63
N ILE A 121 -10.10 9.08 -31.88
CA ILE A 121 -10.94 10.10 -31.25
C ILE A 121 -12.39 9.91 -31.69
N TYR A 122 -13.25 9.57 -30.74
CA TYR A 122 -14.69 9.38 -30.92
C TYR A 122 -15.43 10.69 -30.72
N ALA A 123 -15.01 11.50 -29.73
CA ALA A 123 -15.65 12.78 -29.41
C ALA A 123 -14.67 13.82 -28.86
N ALA A 124 -15.06 15.10 -28.95
CA ALA A 124 -14.21 16.23 -28.55
C ALA A 124 -13.71 16.20 -27.08
N LYS A 125 -14.42 15.48 -26.19
CA LYS A 125 -14.04 15.31 -24.79
C LYS A 125 -12.73 14.53 -24.58
N GLU A 126 -12.25 13.81 -25.59
CA GLU A 126 -11.03 12.98 -25.53
C GLU A 126 -9.77 13.77 -25.91
N PHE A 127 -9.91 14.94 -26.53
CA PHE A 127 -8.78 15.77 -26.93
C PHE A 127 -7.83 16.17 -25.78
N PRO A 128 -8.29 16.45 -24.55
CA PRO A 128 -7.37 16.65 -23.42
C PRO A 128 -6.47 15.43 -23.15
N LEU A 129 -6.97 14.21 -23.31
CA LEU A 129 -6.20 12.98 -23.11
C LEU A 129 -5.17 12.77 -24.23
N LEU A 130 -5.55 13.10 -25.48
CA LEU A 130 -4.61 13.15 -26.59
C LEU A 130 -3.52 14.23 -26.36
N GLN A 131 -3.90 15.37 -25.79
CA GLN A 131 -2.96 16.46 -25.49
C GLN A 131 -1.93 16.05 -24.44
N GLU A 132 -2.32 15.30 -23.42
CA GLU A 132 -1.40 14.70 -22.44
C GLU A 132 -0.40 13.76 -23.12
N ALA A 133 -0.87 12.87 -23.99
CA ALA A 133 -0.02 11.98 -24.77
C ALA A 133 0.95 12.75 -25.69
N ALA A 134 0.48 13.80 -26.37
CA ALA A 134 1.30 14.65 -27.22
C ALA A 134 2.42 15.37 -26.45
N VAL A 135 2.15 15.83 -25.23
CA VAL A 135 3.16 16.44 -24.35
C VAL A 135 4.22 15.40 -23.94
N ASP A 136 3.79 14.18 -23.62
CA ASP A 136 4.71 13.10 -23.28
C ASP A 136 5.59 12.70 -24.47
N ILE A 137 5.01 12.55 -25.66
CA ILE A 137 5.70 12.27 -26.92
C ILE A 137 6.78 13.33 -27.21
N LYS A 138 6.43 14.61 -27.08
CA LYS A 138 7.37 15.72 -27.26
C LYS A 138 8.58 15.58 -26.36
N ARG A 139 8.32 15.41 -25.06
CA ARG A 139 9.37 15.27 -24.04
C ARG A 139 10.26 14.07 -24.32
N THR A 140 9.68 12.95 -24.75
CA THR A 140 10.44 11.75 -25.13
C THR A 140 11.35 12.02 -26.33
N ALA A 141 10.82 12.58 -27.43
CA ALA A 141 11.62 12.89 -28.61
C ALA A 141 12.76 13.90 -28.31
N GLU A 142 12.48 14.97 -27.56
CA GLU A 142 13.47 15.99 -27.17
C GLU A 142 14.61 15.41 -26.32
N SER A 143 14.39 14.32 -25.58
CA SER A 143 15.40 13.70 -24.73
C SER A 143 16.59 13.09 -25.50
N TYR A 144 16.38 12.69 -26.75
CA TYR A 144 17.38 12.01 -27.57
C TYR A 144 18.36 12.94 -28.30
N LYS A 145 18.04 14.24 -28.40
CA LYS A 145 18.87 15.25 -29.08
C LYS A 145 19.32 14.83 -30.50
N MET A 146 18.39 14.29 -31.29
CA MET A 146 18.59 13.93 -32.69
C MET A 146 17.33 14.23 -33.50
N PRO A 147 17.36 14.16 -34.85
CA PRO A 147 16.15 14.32 -35.67
C PRO A 147 15.08 13.26 -35.33
N PHE A 148 13.84 13.70 -35.21
CA PHE A 148 12.68 12.83 -34.99
C PHE A 148 11.55 13.17 -35.96
N HIS A 149 10.76 12.15 -36.32
CA HIS A 149 9.47 12.31 -36.99
C HIS A 149 8.42 11.42 -36.32
N GLY A 150 7.14 11.67 -36.62
CA GLY A 150 6.03 10.86 -36.15
C GLY A 150 5.48 9.98 -37.27
N VAL A 151 4.99 8.80 -36.92
CA VAL A 151 4.16 7.97 -37.78
C VAL A 151 2.88 7.60 -37.04
N CYS A 152 1.74 7.66 -37.72
CA CYS A 152 0.45 7.20 -37.20
C CYS A 152 -0.03 6.02 -38.03
N CYS A 153 -0.29 4.89 -37.37
CA CYS A 153 -0.69 3.62 -38.00
C CYS A 153 -2.19 3.56 -38.33
N GLY A 154 -2.90 4.69 -38.33
CA GLY A 154 -4.32 4.76 -38.68
C GLY A 154 -5.27 4.78 -37.49
N ASP A 155 -6.56 4.80 -37.78
CA ASP A 155 -7.66 5.04 -36.85
C ASP A 155 -7.43 6.34 -36.07
N ILE A 156 -7.24 7.42 -36.81
CA ILE A 156 -6.99 8.75 -36.24
C ILE A 156 -8.23 9.24 -35.50
N VAL A 157 -9.39 9.08 -36.14
CA VAL A 157 -10.71 9.34 -35.58
C VAL A 157 -11.57 8.10 -35.73
N SER A 158 -12.65 8.01 -34.97
CA SER A 158 -13.56 6.85 -35.08
C SER A 158 -14.41 6.88 -36.35
N TYR A 159 -14.99 8.01 -36.74
CA TYR A 159 -15.84 8.17 -37.94
C TYR A 159 -16.09 9.65 -38.31
N ASP A 160 -16.06 10.54 -37.32
CA ASP A 160 -16.29 11.97 -37.54
C ASP A 160 -15.02 12.67 -38.02
N HIS A 161 -14.86 12.74 -39.35
CA HIS A 161 -13.74 13.43 -40.00
C HIS A 161 -13.70 14.94 -39.70
N GLY A 162 -14.77 15.53 -39.16
CA GLY A 162 -14.79 16.90 -38.66
C GLY A 162 -13.82 17.14 -37.50
N LEU A 163 -13.34 16.07 -36.86
CA LEU A 163 -12.38 16.11 -35.76
C LEU A 163 -10.91 16.19 -36.22
N TYR A 164 -10.62 15.92 -37.50
CA TYR A 164 -9.24 15.97 -38.03
C TYR A 164 -8.51 17.29 -37.79
N PRO A 165 -9.10 18.49 -38.00
CA PRO A 165 -8.39 19.74 -37.76
C PRO A 165 -7.87 19.87 -36.34
N ARG A 166 -8.67 19.48 -35.34
CA ARG A 166 -8.30 19.57 -33.93
C ARG A 166 -7.27 18.50 -33.54
N TYR A 167 -7.38 17.28 -34.07
CA TYR A 167 -6.35 16.26 -33.95
C TYR A 167 -4.99 16.78 -34.46
N LYS A 168 -4.98 17.33 -35.68
CA LYS A 168 -3.76 17.86 -36.31
C LYS A 168 -3.13 19.01 -35.51
N GLU A 169 -3.93 19.88 -34.91
CA GLU A 169 -3.45 20.93 -34.01
C GLU A 169 -2.73 20.37 -32.78
N ILE A 170 -3.32 19.38 -32.12
CA ILE A 170 -2.75 18.77 -30.90
C ILE A 170 -1.46 18.01 -31.23
N ILE A 171 -1.47 17.21 -32.30
CA ILE A 171 -0.30 16.45 -32.75
C ILE A 171 0.83 17.38 -33.22
N ALA A 172 0.52 18.51 -33.86
CA ALA A 172 1.54 19.51 -34.18
C ALA A 172 2.22 20.07 -32.91
N GLY A 173 1.51 20.09 -31.78
CA GLY A 173 2.04 20.43 -30.47
C GLY A 173 3.19 19.52 -29.99
N THR A 174 3.35 18.33 -30.57
CA THR A 174 4.52 17.45 -30.32
C THR A 174 5.83 18.03 -30.84
N GLY A 175 5.76 18.95 -31.82
CA GLY A 175 6.92 19.45 -32.57
C GLY A 175 7.41 18.51 -33.67
N LEU A 176 6.76 17.37 -33.89
CA LEU A 176 7.14 16.38 -34.90
C LEU A 176 6.24 16.50 -36.15
N GLN A 177 6.79 16.20 -37.33
CA GLN A 177 5.98 15.98 -38.53
C GLN A 177 5.44 14.54 -38.51
N PHE A 178 4.12 14.37 -38.45
CA PHE A 178 3.47 13.06 -38.48
C PHE A 178 3.07 12.65 -39.90
N PHE A 179 3.53 11.47 -40.30
CA PHE A 179 3.13 10.77 -41.51
C PHE A 179 2.10 9.70 -41.15
N ASN A 180 0.94 9.75 -41.78
CA ASN A 180 -0.21 8.94 -41.38
C ASN A 180 -0.49 7.89 -42.44
N VAL A 181 -0.92 6.71 -42.00
CA VAL A 181 -1.75 5.82 -42.82
C VAL A 181 -3.20 5.98 -42.40
N MET A 182 -4.09 5.50 -43.25
CA MET A 182 -5.51 5.47 -42.98
C MET A 182 -5.86 4.19 -42.26
N GLY A 183 -6.74 4.25 -41.25
CA GLY A 183 -7.36 3.06 -40.64
C GLY A 183 -8.77 2.75 -41.16
N ASN A 184 -9.37 1.68 -40.65
CA ASN A 184 -10.71 1.29 -41.08
C ASN A 184 -11.81 2.24 -40.57
N HIS A 185 -11.54 3.00 -39.51
CA HIS A 185 -12.43 4.02 -38.97
C HIS A 185 -12.28 5.38 -39.65
N ASP A 186 -11.16 5.60 -40.34
CA ASP A 186 -10.93 6.78 -41.15
C ASP A 186 -11.66 6.72 -42.52
N MET A 187 -12.29 5.57 -42.85
CA MET A 187 -13.09 5.37 -44.06
C MET A 187 -14.40 6.17 -44.03
N VAL A 188 -14.85 6.59 -45.21
CA VAL A 188 -16.22 7.03 -45.45
C VAL A 188 -17.10 5.79 -45.64
N ASN A 189 -17.94 5.52 -44.64
CA ASN A 189 -18.86 4.39 -44.65
C ASN A 189 -19.90 4.48 -45.78
N ASN A 190 -20.36 3.32 -46.27
CA ASN A 190 -21.34 3.20 -47.36
C ASN A 190 -20.88 3.85 -48.69
N GLY A 191 -19.57 3.94 -48.91
CA GLY A 191 -19.02 4.34 -50.21
C GLY A 191 -19.48 3.42 -51.34
N ARG A 192 -19.52 3.94 -52.57
CA ARG A 192 -19.94 3.17 -53.76
C ARG A 192 -18.88 2.16 -54.22
N SER A 193 -17.60 2.50 -54.06
CA SER A 193 -16.45 1.64 -54.34
C SER A 193 -15.34 1.85 -53.31
N PHE A 194 -14.35 0.94 -53.26
CA PHE A 194 -13.17 1.09 -52.41
C PHE A 194 -12.53 2.48 -52.55
N GLU A 195 -12.39 2.98 -53.78
CA GLU A 195 -11.74 4.27 -54.03
C GLU A 195 -12.49 5.49 -53.48
N THR A 196 -13.80 5.36 -53.26
CA THR A 196 -14.60 6.44 -52.68
C THR A 196 -14.49 6.53 -51.15
N THR A 197 -13.96 5.49 -50.50
CA THR A 197 -13.94 5.41 -49.03
C THR A 197 -12.85 6.27 -48.39
N PHE A 198 -11.74 6.54 -49.09
CA PHE A 198 -10.62 7.32 -48.53
C PHE A 198 -10.61 8.80 -48.92
N GLY A 199 -11.66 9.32 -49.57
CA GLY A 199 -11.67 10.71 -50.05
C GLY A 199 -11.51 11.77 -48.95
N LYS A 200 -12.13 11.56 -47.77
CA LYS A 200 -12.03 12.48 -46.62
C LYS A 200 -10.67 12.46 -45.95
N TYR A 201 -10.07 11.28 -45.87
CA TYR A 201 -8.69 11.12 -45.44
C TYR A 201 -7.75 11.89 -46.37
N GLU A 202 -7.88 11.68 -47.68
CA GLU A 202 -6.98 12.32 -48.64
C GLU A 202 -7.12 13.84 -48.74
N GLU A 203 -8.34 14.36 -48.55
CA GLU A 203 -8.60 15.80 -48.41
C GLU A 203 -7.78 16.42 -47.26
N SER A 204 -7.57 15.65 -46.17
CA SER A 204 -6.93 16.13 -44.94
C SER A 204 -5.44 15.82 -44.83
N PHE A 205 -5.01 14.68 -45.38
CA PHE A 205 -3.67 14.10 -45.17
C PHE A 205 -2.89 13.81 -46.46
N GLY A 206 -3.54 13.83 -47.63
CA GLY A 206 -2.90 13.54 -48.92
C GLY A 206 -3.04 12.09 -49.39
N PRO A 207 -2.19 11.62 -50.32
CA PRO A 207 -2.31 10.29 -50.92
C PRO A 207 -2.46 9.16 -49.89
N ALA A 208 -3.30 8.17 -50.21
CA ALA A 208 -3.54 7.01 -49.33
C ALA A 208 -2.34 6.04 -49.22
N TYR A 209 -1.36 6.14 -50.12
CA TYR A 209 -0.09 5.42 -50.06
C TYR A 209 1.03 6.26 -50.67
N TYR A 210 2.22 6.20 -50.07
CA TYR A 210 3.38 7.02 -50.42
C TYR A 210 4.65 6.49 -49.74
N SER A 211 5.81 7.07 -50.06
CA SER A 211 7.08 6.71 -49.44
C SER A 211 7.95 7.93 -49.10
N MET A 212 8.95 7.71 -48.26
CA MET A 212 9.99 8.69 -47.94
C MET A 212 11.30 8.00 -47.58
N ASN A 213 12.40 8.74 -47.64
CA ASN A 213 13.72 8.29 -47.23
C ASN A 213 14.20 9.19 -46.08
N VAL A 214 14.67 8.57 -45.00
CA VAL A 214 15.31 9.27 -43.88
C VAL A 214 16.58 8.51 -43.53
N GLY A 215 17.73 9.18 -43.66
CA GLY A 215 19.03 8.53 -43.59
C GLY A 215 19.15 7.41 -44.63
N ASN A 216 19.46 6.20 -44.16
CA ASN A 216 19.56 5.01 -45.02
C ASN A 216 18.27 4.15 -45.01
N ILE A 217 17.20 4.62 -44.37
CA ILE A 217 15.95 3.87 -44.22
C ILE A 217 14.92 4.37 -45.22
N HIS A 218 14.29 3.41 -45.92
CA HIS A 218 13.15 3.69 -46.80
C HIS A 218 11.84 3.39 -46.09
N TYR A 219 10.99 4.40 -45.94
CA TYR A 219 9.68 4.28 -45.29
C TYR A 219 8.58 4.23 -46.33
N VAL A 220 7.65 3.30 -46.17
CA VAL A 220 6.53 3.08 -47.07
C VAL A 220 5.25 3.09 -46.24
N PHE A 221 4.24 3.83 -46.71
CA PHE A 221 2.95 3.99 -46.07
C PHE A 221 1.89 3.41 -47.00
N LEU A 222 1.14 2.41 -46.56
CA LEU A 222 0.14 1.71 -47.38
C LEU A 222 -1.26 1.77 -46.77
N ASN A 223 -2.28 1.70 -47.62
CA ASN A 223 -3.66 1.53 -47.20
C ASN A 223 -4.13 0.10 -47.49
N ASP A 224 -4.15 -0.70 -46.44
CA ASP A 224 -4.58 -2.09 -46.45
C ASP A 224 -6.03 -2.30 -45.99
N ASN A 225 -6.79 -1.23 -45.75
CA ASN A 225 -8.20 -1.28 -45.36
C ASN A 225 -9.13 -1.43 -46.56
N PHE A 226 -9.17 -2.63 -47.15
CA PHE A 226 -9.92 -2.85 -48.38
C PHE A 226 -11.42 -3.00 -48.13
N TYR A 227 -12.20 -2.00 -48.57
CA TYR A 227 -13.66 -2.01 -48.50
C TYR A 227 -14.28 -2.84 -49.62
N VAL A 228 -15.12 -3.82 -49.26
CA VAL A 228 -15.69 -4.78 -50.23
C VAL A 228 -17.10 -4.43 -50.71
N GLY A 229 -17.59 -3.20 -50.47
CA GLY A 229 -18.83 -2.71 -51.08
C GLY A 229 -20.14 -3.14 -50.40
N ARG A 230 -20.07 -3.66 -49.16
CA ARG A 230 -21.23 -4.07 -48.36
C ARG A 230 -21.18 -3.42 -46.97
N GLU A 231 -22.18 -2.60 -46.65
CA GLU A 231 -22.36 -1.98 -45.31
C GLU A 231 -21.05 -1.38 -44.75
N TYR A 232 -20.68 -1.72 -43.51
CA TYR A 232 -19.36 -1.46 -42.93
C TYR A 232 -18.58 -2.77 -42.84
N PHE A 233 -18.10 -3.26 -43.99
CA PHE A 233 -17.30 -4.47 -44.05
C PHE A 233 -16.05 -4.27 -44.91
N TYR A 234 -14.91 -4.63 -44.34
CA TYR A 234 -13.58 -4.50 -44.93
C TYR A 234 -12.76 -5.76 -44.64
N ILE A 235 -11.67 -5.90 -45.39
CA ILE A 235 -10.66 -6.95 -45.16
C ILE A 235 -9.27 -6.31 -45.21
N GLY A 236 -8.31 -6.89 -44.48
CA GLY A 236 -6.90 -6.54 -44.62
C GLY A 236 -6.39 -7.00 -45.99
N TYR A 237 -6.22 -6.08 -46.94
CA TYR A 237 -5.86 -6.45 -48.31
C TYR A 237 -5.23 -5.27 -49.05
N LEU A 238 -4.09 -5.52 -49.70
CA LEU A 238 -3.50 -4.58 -50.66
C LEU A 238 -3.99 -4.91 -52.07
N ASP A 239 -4.58 -3.94 -52.75
CA ASP A 239 -5.02 -4.14 -54.13
C ASP A 239 -3.84 -4.16 -55.11
N GLU A 240 -4.09 -4.67 -56.32
CA GLU A 240 -3.04 -4.84 -57.33
C GLU A 240 -2.42 -3.50 -57.76
N LYS A 241 -3.16 -2.38 -57.63
CA LYS A 241 -2.63 -1.04 -57.90
C LYS A 241 -1.53 -0.70 -56.90
N GLN A 242 -1.78 -0.93 -55.61
CA GLN A 242 -0.78 -0.71 -54.56
C GLN A 242 0.39 -1.68 -54.64
N PHE A 243 0.18 -2.95 -54.99
CA PHE A 243 1.29 -3.87 -55.22
C PHE A 243 2.17 -3.45 -56.40
N ALA A 244 1.58 -3.08 -57.54
CA ALA A 244 2.35 -2.59 -58.68
C ALA A 244 3.11 -1.30 -58.35
N TRP A 245 2.49 -0.40 -57.57
CA TRP A 245 3.13 0.81 -57.07
C TRP A 245 4.31 0.48 -56.14
N LEU A 246 4.11 -0.43 -55.17
CA LEU A 246 5.15 -0.85 -54.23
C LEU A 246 6.32 -1.54 -54.93
N GLU A 247 6.03 -2.43 -55.89
CA GLU A 247 7.06 -3.10 -56.68
C GLU A 247 7.93 -2.07 -57.41
N LYS A 248 7.28 -1.04 -57.96
CA LYS A 248 7.97 0.02 -58.67
C LYS A 248 8.75 0.95 -57.75
N ASP A 249 8.21 1.29 -56.58
CA ASP A 249 8.88 2.13 -55.59
C ASP A 249 10.14 1.43 -55.03
N LEU A 250 9.99 0.16 -54.64
CA LEU A 250 11.12 -0.68 -54.18
C LEU A 250 12.17 -0.89 -55.26
N SER A 251 11.83 -0.82 -56.55
CA SER A 251 12.83 -0.93 -57.64
C SER A 251 13.90 0.18 -57.62
N TYR A 252 13.65 1.28 -56.90
CA TYR A 252 14.64 2.35 -56.69
C TYR A 252 15.51 2.14 -55.46
N ILE A 253 15.19 1.13 -54.64
CA ILE A 253 15.88 0.83 -53.40
C ILE A 253 16.81 -0.36 -53.61
N LYS A 254 18.04 -0.24 -53.10
CA LYS A 254 19.02 -1.31 -53.19
C LYS A 254 18.58 -2.49 -52.31
N GLU A 255 18.68 -3.71 -52.83
CA GLU A 255 18.50 -4.93 -52.03
C GLU A 255 19.46 -4.93 -50.81
N GLY A 256 18.99 -5.44 -49.68
CA GLY A 256 19.67 -5.42 -48.40
C GLY A 256 19.53 -4.12 -47.60
N SER A 257 18.95 -3.06 -48.17
CA SER A 257 18.56 -1.85 -47.44
C SER A 257 17.44 -2.15 -46.44
N THR A 258 17.28 -1.26 -45.47
CA THR A 258 16.22 -1.36 -44.46
C THR A 258 14.97 -0.63 -44.94
N VAL A 259 13.83 -1.33 -44.86
CA VAL A 259 12.52 -0.83 -45.28
C VAL A 259 11.59 -0.85 -44.08
N VAL A 260 10.97 0.28 -43.76
CA VAL A 260 9.93 0.39 -42.73
C VAL A 260 8.59 0.54 -43.45
N LEU A 261 7.73 -0.46 -43.31
CA LEU A 261 6.37 -0.42 -43.81
C LEU A 261 5.43 -0.01 -42.68
N VAL A 262 4.64 1.04 -42.88
CA VAL A 262 3.58 1.46 -41.98
C VAL A 262 2.25 1.16 -42.64
N MET A 263 1.36 0.51 -41.90
CA MET A 263 0.02 0.13 -42.33
C MET A 263 -0.92 0.03 -41.12
N HIS A 264 -2.20 -0.29 -41.34
CA HIS A 264 -3.16 -0.32 -40.25
C HIS A 264 -3.43 -1.75 -39.76
N ILE A 265 -3.88 -2.64 -40.63
CA ILE A 265 -4.24 -4.01 -40.28
C ILE A 265 -2.95 -4.86 -40.25
N PRO A 266 -2.63 -5.55 -39.14
CA PRO A 266 -1.42 -6.34 -39.07
C PRO A 266 -1.43 -7.47 -40.10
N THR A 267 -0.26 -7.83 -40.61
CA THR A 267 -0.11 -9.03 -41.44
C THR A 267 -0.15 -10.30 -40.56
N THR A 268 0.29 -10.19 -39.31
CA THR A 268 0.22 -11.25 -38.31
C THR A 268 0.29 -10.69 -36.89
N THR A 269 -0.47 -11.27 -35.97
CA THR A 269 -0.31 -11.03 -34.52
C THR A 269 0.13 -12.30 -33.78
N SER A 270 0.01 -13.48 -34.43
CA SER A 270 0.44 -14.77 -33.92
C SER A 270 1.07 -15.68 -34.99
N ALA A 271 1.82 -16.69 -34.56
CA ALA A 271 2.35 -17.70 -35.48
C ALA A 271 1.26 -18.51 -36.19
N GLU A 272 0.04 -18.59 -35.65
CA GLU A 272 -1.07 -19.34 -36.24
C GLU A 272 -1.67 -18.63 -37.44
N ASP A 273 -1.77 -17.29 -37.39
CA ASP A 273 -2.29 -16.48 -38.50
C ASP A 273 -1.48 -16.69 -39.79
N ARG A 274 -0.20 -17.05 -39.66
CA ARG A 274 0.70 -17.31 -40.78
C ARG A 274 0.49 -18.69 -41.42
N LYS A 275 -0.10 -19.65 -40.69
CA LYS A 275 -0.30 -21.02 -41.18
C LYS A 275 -1.57 -21.15 -42.03
N LYS A 276 -2.66 -20.49 -41.62
CA LYS A 276 -3.96 -20.62 -42.29
C LYS A 276 -4.72 -19.30 -42.23
N PHE A 277 -5.25 -18.88 -43.39
CA PHE A 277 -6.15 -17.72 -43.45
C PHE A 277 -7.51 -18.05 -42.82
N SER A 278 -8.03 -17.14 -41.99
CA SER A 278 -9.36 -17.24 -41.41
C SER A 278 -10.32 -16.26 -42.07
N TYR A 279 -11.40 -16.78 -42.64
CA TYR A 279 -12.45 -15.95 -43.23
C TYR A 279 -13.23 -15.15 -42.19
N THR A 280 -13.32 -15.65 -40.95
CA THR A 280 -13.99 -14.91 -39.86
C THR A 280 -13.16 -13.74 -39.36
N GLU A 281 -11.83 -13.84 -39.48
CA GLU A 281 -10.86 -12.83 -39.05
C GLU A 281 -10.29 -12.01 -40.22
N ALA A 282 -11.02 -11.94 -41.35
CA ALA A 282 -10.54 -11.30 -42.57
C ALA A 282 -10.27 -9.79 -42.40
N GLY A 283 -10.87 -9.14 -41.39
CA GLY A 283 -10.57 -7.77 -41.00
C GLY A 283 -9.43 -7.63 -39.98
N ALA A 284 -9.09 -8.70 -39.24
CA ALA A 284 -8.12 -8.63 -38.14
C ALA A 284 -6.67 -8.85 -38.59
N THR A 285 -6.44 -9.61 -39.66
CA THR A 285 -5.11 -9.74 -40.29
C THR A 285 -5.20 -9.74 -41.81
N MET A 286 -4.12 -9.31 -42.46
CA MET A 286 -4.07 -9.27 -43.92
C MET A 286 -4.25 -10.65 -44.59
N ALA A 287 -5.11 -10.68 -45.61
CA ALA A 287 -5.40 -11.86 -46.42
C ALA A 287 -4.29 -12.21 -47.42
N ASN A 288 -3.69 -11.22 -48.09
CA ASN A 288 -2.71 -11.43 -49.17
C ASN A 288 -1.24 -11.14 -48.76
N LYS A 289 -0.93 -11.26 -47.46
CA LYS A 289 0.40 -11.03 -46.87
C LYS A 289 1.55 -11.82 -47.51
N THR A 290 1.29 -13.00 -48.06
CA THR A 290 2.34 -13.83 -48.71
C THR A 290 2.98 -13.10 -49.88
N ALA A 291 2.20 -12.34 -50.66
CA ALA A 291 2.73 -11.54 -51.76
C ALA A 291 3.63 -10.41 -51.23
N LEU A 292 3.16 -9.71 -50.19
CA LEU A 292 3.92 -8.66 -49.51
C LEU A 292 5.26 -9.18 -48.95
N TYR A 293 5.26 -10.30 -48.23
CA TYR A 293 6.49 -10.91 -47.70
C TYR A 293 7.48 -11.28 -48.81
N LYS A 294 6.99 -11.76 -49.96
CA LYS A 294 7.84 -12.08 -51.10
C LYS A 294 8.53 -10.82 -51.64
N MET A 295 7.80 -9.72 -51.77
CA MET A 295 8.35 -8.43 -52.22
C MET A 295 9.36 -7.85 -51.24
N LEU A 296 9.15 -8.05 -49.94
CA LEU A 296 10.03 -7.57 -48.87
C LEU A 296 11.25 -8.47 -48.60
N SER A 297 11.24 -9.72 -49.08
CA SER A 297 12.30 -10.70 -48.81
C SER A 297 13.73 -10.26 -49.15
N PRO A 298 13.99 -9.40 -50.17
CA PRO A 298 15.33 -8.88 -50.44
C PRO A 298 15.82 -7.78 -49.47
N TYR A 299 14.98 -7.31 -48.55
CA TYR A 299 15.23 -6.16 -47.67
C TYR A 299 15.22 -6.56 -46.20
N LYS A 300 15.81 -5.73 -45.33
CA LYS A 300 15.58 -5.80 -43.88
C LYS A 300 14.28 -5.04 -43.56
N ALA A 301 13.16 -5.75 -43.50
CA ALA A 301 11.84 -5.13 -43.41
C ALA A 301 11.28 -5.09 -41.99
N HIS A 302 10.75 -3.93 -41.61
CA HIS A 302 10.04 -3.67 -40.36
C HIS A 302 8.61 -3.25 -40.70
N ILE A 303 7.61 -4.04 -40.32
CA ILE A 303 6.19 -3.73 -40.54
C ILE A 303 5.62 -3.17 -39.24
N ILE A 304 5.01 -1.99 -39.26
CA ILE A 304 4.41 -1.34 -38.10
C ILE A 304 2.91 -1.15 -38.36
N SER A 305 2.09 -1.70 -37.48
CA SER A 305 0.64 -1.76 -37.58
C SER A 305 -0.05 -1.43 -36.25
N GLY A 306 -1.37 -1.28 -36.29
CA GLY A 306 -2.25 -0.95 -35.16
C GLY A 306 -3.49 -1.84 -35.16
N HIS A 307 -4.68 -1.25 -35.14
CA HIS A 307 -5.98 -1.88 -35.42
C HIS A 307 -6.53 -2.79 -34.32
N THR A 308 -5.70 -3.65 -33.72
CA THR A 308 -6.19 -4.67 -32.77
C THR A 308 -6.35 -4.15 -31.35
N HIS A 309 -5.82 -2.95 -31.04
CA HIS A 309 -5.74 -2.39 -29.68
C HIS A 309 -4.98 -3.28 -28.68
N THR A 310 -4.18 -4.22 -29.16
CA THR A 310 -3.39 -5.14 -28.33
C THR A 310 -1.91 -5.05 -28.71
N ALA A 311 -1.01 -5.58 -27.90
CA ALA A 311 0.41 -5.63 -28.21
C ALA A 311 0.76 -6.96 -28.87
N ALA A 312 1.45 -6.94 -30.02
CA ALA A 312 2.06 -8.16 -30.57
C ALA A 312 3.33 -7.85 -31.37
N ASN A 313 4.42 -8.57 -31.08
CA ASN A 313 5.69 -8.47 -31.79
C ASN A 313 6.05 -9.82 -32.42
N GLN A 314 6.17 -9.86 -33.75
CA GLN A 314 6.32 -11.10 -34.52
C GLN A 314 7.58 -11.11 -35.38
N GLN A 315 8.47 -12.07 -35.13
CA GLN A 315 9.53 -12.41 -36.08
C GLN A 315 8.91 -13.27 -37.20
N VAL A 316 8.62 -12.66 -38.35
CA VAL A 316 8.01 -13.36 -39.50
C VAL A 316 9.01 -14.32 -40.13
N ASN A 317 10.24 -13.83 -40.38
CA ASN A 317 11.40 -14.61 -40.81
C ASN A 317 12.69 -13.84 -40.47
N ALA A 318 13.87 -14.28 -40.93
CA ALA A 318 15.15 -13.64 -40.60
C ALA A 318 15.27 -12.17 -41.04
N ASN A 319 14.52 -11.77 -42.08
CA ASN A 319 14.60 -10.44 -42.70
C ASN A 319 13.39 -9.55 -42.37
N ILE A 320 12.27 -10.13 -41.91
CA ILE A 320 11.01 -9.41 -41.68
C ILE A 320 10.61 -9.49 -40.21
N PHE A 321 10.44 -8.32 -39.59
CA PHE A 321 9.88 -8.17 -38.26
C PHE A 321 8.60 -7.33 -38.30
N GLU A 322 7.58 -7.72 -37.54
CA GLU A 322 6.33 -6.97 -37.43
C GLU A 322 6.03 -6.54 -35.99
N TYR A 323 5.56 -5.31 -35.86
CA TYR A 323 5.12 -4.65 -34.64
C TYR A 323 3.65 -4.27 -34.79
N ASN A 324 2.79 -4.89 -33.99
CA ASN A 324 1.43 -4.43 -33.79
C ASN A 324 1.38 -3.66 -32.48
N LEU A 325 1.28 -2.33 -32.58
CA LEU A 325 1.34 -1.44 -31.44
C LEU A 325 0.02 -1.45 -30.65
N PRO A 326 0.07 -1.41 -29.31
CA PRO A 326 -1.11 -1.10 -28.50
C PRO A 326 -1.65 0.29 -28.85
N ALA A 327 -2.95 0.47 -28.67
CA ALA A 327 -3.62 1.73 -28.94
C ALA A 327 -3.12 2.87 -28.03
N LEU A 328 -2.85 4.03 -28.63
CA LEU A 328 -2.55 5.28 -27.91
C LEU A 328 -3.71 5.68 -26.99
N SER A 329 -4.93 5.30 -27.36
CA SER A 329 -6.15 5.54 -26.61
C SER A 329 -6.41 4.53 -25.49
N GLY A 330 -5.62 3.46 -25.37
CA GLY A 330 -5.98 2.32 -24.52
C GLY A 330 -7.26 1.64 -25.04
N ALA A 331 -8.23 1.41 -24.16
CA ALA A 331 -9.57 0.98 -24.54
C ALA A 331 -10.46 2.19 -24.90
N TRP A 332 -10.20 2.83 -26.06
CA TRP A 332 -10.98 3.98 -26.57
C TRP A 332 -11.15 5.11 -25.54
N TRP A 333 -10.04 5.49 -24.89
CA TRP A 333 -9.97 6.54 -23.85
C TRP A 333 -10.81 6.31 -22.58
N GLN A 334 -11.44 5.14 -22.42
CA GLN A 334 -12.24 4.78 -21.24
C GLN A 334 -11.46 4.04 -20.16
N GLY A 335 -10.16 3.87 -20.35
CA GLY A 335 -9.28 3.30 -19.34
C GLY A 335 -7.81 3.56 -19.65
N SER A 336 -6.95 3.34 -18.64
CA SER A 336 -5.50 3.49 -18.77
C SER A 336 -4.83 2.31 -19.49
N LEU A 337 -5.54 1.20 -19.66
CA LEU A 337 -5.05 -0.02 -20.29
C LEU A 337 -5.72 -0.23 -21.66
N CYS A 338 -5.05 -1.00 -22.51
CA CYS A 338 -5.60 -1.71 -23.63
C CYS A 338 -6.36 -2.95 -23.14
N THR A 339 -7.11 -3.59 -24.04
CA THR A 339 -7.95 -4.74 -23.68
C THR A 339 -7.13 -5.97 -23.25
N ASP A 340 -5.85 -6.05 -23.62
CA ASP A 340 -4.90 -7.09 -23.22
C ASP A 340 -4.02 -6.72 -22.01
N GLY A 341 -4.29 -5.57 -21.37
CA GLY A 341 -3.56 -5.09 -20.20
C GLY A 341 -2.31 -4.27 -20.48
N ALA A 342 -1.90 -4.11 -21.75
CA ALA A 342 -0.84 -3.17 -22.12
C ALA A 342 -1.29 -1.73 -21.77
N PRO A 343 -0.47 -0.89 -21.12
CA PRO A 343 -0.87 0.50 -20.87
C PRO A 343 -0.94 1.30 -22.16
N LYS A 344 -1.81 2.31 -22.23
CA LYS A 344 -1.87 3.26 -23.36
C LYS A 344 -0.51 3.94 -23.58
N GLY A 345 -0.11 4.14 -24.83
CA GLY A 345 1.25 4.59 -25.14
C GLY A 345 1.62 4.53 -26.61
N TYR A 346 2.92 4.52 -26.89
CA TYR A 346 3.47 4.62 -28.24
C TYR A 346 4.81 3.89 -28.38
N GLY A 347 5.16 3.50 -29.61
CA GLY A 347 6.46 2.92 -29.93
C GLY A 347 7.51 4.00 -30.18
N VAL A 348 8.73 3.77 -29.70
CA VAL A 348 9.89 4.63 -29.94
C VAL A 348 10.94 3.81 -30.67
N PHE A 349 11.25 4.22 -31.89
CA PHE A 349 12.19 3.53 -32.76
C PHE A 349 13.40 4.42 -33.03
N ILE A 350 14.59 3.84 -32.95
CA ILE A 350 15.86 4.51 -33.20
C ILE A 350 16.57 3.81 -34.34
N ALA A 351 16.82 4.54 -35.41
CA ALA A 351 17.61 4.10 -36.54
C ALA A 351 19.05 4.60 -36.40
N GLU A 352 20.01 3.68 -36.50
CA GLU A 352 21.44 3.94 -36.53
C GLU A 352 21.98 3.39 -37.86
N GLY A 353 22.00 4.24 -38.89
CA GLY A 353 22.30 3.81 -40.25
C GLY A 353 21.20 2.90 -40.80
N ASN A 354 21.48 1.60 -40.90
CA ASN A 354 20.54 0.58 -41.40
C ASN A 354 19.91 -0.27 -40.28
N GLU A 355 20.32 -0.10 -39.03
CA GLU A 355 19.82 -0.91 -37.92
C GLU A 355 18.73 -0.16 -37.16
N ILE A 356 17.67 -0.87 -36.77
CA ILE A 356 16.56 -0.32 -35.99
C ILE A 356 16.52 -1.01 -34.63
N THR A 357 16.47 -0.18 -33.59
CA THR A 357 16.14 -0.60 -32.22
C THR A 357 14.83 0.04 -31.80
N TRP A 358 14.06 -0.59 -30.91
CA TRP A 358 12.76 -0.06 -30.50
C TRP A 358 12.46 -0.34 -29.04
N HIS A 359 11.68 0.51 -28.38
CA HIS A 359 11.02 0.19 -27.13
C HIS A 359 9.62 0.79 -27.10
N TYR A 360 8.79 0.31 -26.20
CA TYR A 360 7.48 0.89 -25.95
C TYR A 360 7.55 1.97 -24.87
N ARG A 361 6.73 3.01 -24.96
CA ARG A 361 6.58 4.00 -23.91
C ARG A 361 5.12 4.17 -23.53
N SER A 362 4.81 3.81 -22.28
CA SER A 362 3.50 4.08 -21.68
C SER A 362 3.39 5.57 -21.32
N THR A 363 2.28 6.19 -21.72
CA THR A 363 2.05 7.63 -21.54
C THR A 363 2.07 8.00 -20.06
N GLY A 364 2.93 8.95 -19.67
CA GLY A 364 3.03 9.45 -18.29
C GLY A 364 3.86 8.57 -17.34
N GLU A 365 4.29 7.40 -17.78
CA GLU A 365 5.10 6.47 -16.99
C GLU A 365 6.59 6.59 -17.30
N LYS A 366 7.43 5.90 -16.51
CA LYS A 366 8.89 5.80 -16.75
C LYS A 366 9.20 4.83 -17.88
N GLU A 367 10.36 4.98 -18.53
CA GLU A 367 10.81 4.08 -19.62
C GLU A 367 10.93 2.62 -19.18
N SER A 368 11.30 2.44 -17.90
CA SER A 368 11.48 1.12 -17.29
C SER A 368 10.16 0.39 -17.04
N TYR A 369 9.01 1.06 -17.18
CA TYR A 369 7.71 0.44 -16.99
C TYR A 369 7.35 -0.38 -18.24
N GLN A 370 7.65 -1.68 -18.19
CA GLN A 370 7.40 -2.63 -19.29
C GLN A 370 6.67 -3.90 -18.87
N MET A 371 6.38 -4.07 -17.58
CA MET A 371 5.68 -5.24 -17.11
C MET A 371 4.83 -4.95 -15.88
N ARG A 372 3.90 -5.85 -15.61
CA ARG A 372 3.17 -5.95 -14.34
C ARG A 372 3.18 -7.40 -13.85
N LEU A 373 3.27 -7.58 -12.53
CA LEU A 373 3.28 -8.89 -11.90
C LEU A 373 1.95 -9.22 -11.23
N TYR A 374 1.59 -10.50 -11.31
CA TYR A 374 0.38 -11.09 -10.78
C TYR A 374 0.67 -12.42 -10.08
N THR A 375 -0.26 -12.84 -9.24
CA THR A 375 -0.26 -14.11 -8.51
C THR A 375 -1.66 -14.72 -8.51
N GLY A 376 -1.82 -15.88 -7.89
CA GLY A 376 -3.13 -16.50 -7.64
C GLY A 376 -4.13 -15.63 -6.86
N ARG A 377 -3.66 -14.55 -6.22
CA ARG A 377 -4.53 -13.57 -5.54
C ARG A 377 -5.26 -12.66 -6.53
N ASP A 378 -4.65 -12.41 -7.68
CA ASP A 378 -5.14 -11.50 -8.71
C ASP A 378 -6.08 -12.22 -9.68
N ASP A 379 -5.78 -13.48 -10.03
CA ASP A 379 -6.66 -14.37 -10.76
C ASP A 379 -6.40 -15.82 -10.36
N ASN A 380 -7.46 -16.58 -10.05
CA ASN A 380 -7.35 -17.96 -9.58
C ASN A 380 -6.65 -18.90 -10.60
N SER A 381 -6.67 -18.56 -11.90
CA SER A 381 -5.92 -19.30 -12.92
C SER A 381 -4.39 -19.19 -12.75
N PHE A 382 -3.90 -18.24 -11.95
CA PHE A 382 -2.49 -18.04 -11.64
C PHE A 382 -2.08 -18.67 -10.30
N ASN A 383 -2.94 -19.46 -9.67
CA ASN A 383 -2.64 -20.07 -8.37
C ASN A 383 -1.37 -20.92 -8.39
N GLY A 384 -0.46 -20.67 -7.44
CA GLY A 384 0.87 -21.32 -7.37
C GLY A 384 1.94 -20.74 -8.30
N TYR A 385 1.64 -19.66 -9.05
CA TYR A 385 2.57 -19.01 -9.96
C TYR A 385 2.74 -17.53 -9.64
N VAL A 386 3.90 -17.01 -10.01
CA VAL A 386 4.09 -15.60 -10.34
C VAL A 386 3.96 -15.46 -11.85
N VAL A 387 3.19 -14.48 -12.28
CA VAL A 387 2.87 -14.22 -13.69
C VAL A 387 3.29 -12.79 -14.02
N ALA A 388 3.99 -12.59 -15.13
CA ALA A 388 4.39 -11.28 -15.64
C ALA A 388 3.69 -11.01 -16.97
N ASN A 389 2.91 -9.92 -17.06
CA ASN A 389 2.44 -9.35 -18.33
C ASN A 389 3.53 -8.40 -18.86
N ILE A 390 4.10 -8.66 -20.05
CA ILE A 390 5.23 -7.89 -20.61
C ILE A 390 4.89 -7.45 -22.05
N TRP A 391 4.17 -6.33 -22.19
CA TRP A 391 3.53 -5.89 -23.43
C TRP A 391 4.46 -5.61 -24.62
N ASN A 392 5.70 -5.17 -24.40
CA ASN A 392 6.66 -4.97 -25.50
C ASN A 392 7.48 -6.24 -25.83
N SER A 393 7.21 -7.36 -25.17
CA SER A 393 8.03 -8.56 -25.33
C SER A 393 7.86 -9.19 -26.72
N ASP A 394 8.93 -9.86 -27.15
CA ASP A 394 8.91 -10.72 -28.33
C ASP A 394 9.56 -12.08 -27.96
N PRO A 395 9.41 -13.12 -28.79
CA PRO A 395 9.88 -14.47 -28.45
C PRO A 395 11.38 -14.62 -28.14
N SER A 396 12.21 -13.62 -28.41
CA SER A 396 13.66 -13.64 -28.12
C SER A 396 14.03 -13.06 -26.75
N TRP A 397 13.07 -12.44 -26.04
CA TRP A 397 13.33 -11.88 -24.72
C TRP A 397 13.62 -12.97 -23.70
N ARG A 398 14.57 -12.72 -22.79
CA ARG A 398 14.86 -13.59 -21.66
C ARG A 398 14.14 -13.07 -20.43
N VAL A 399 13.27 -13.88 -19.84
CA VAL A 399 12.50 -13.50 -18.64
C VAL A 399 12.84 -14.48 -17.53
N GLU A 400 13.32 -13.97 -16.39
CA GLU A 400 13.80 -14.77 -15.26
C GLU A 400 13.12 -14.37 -13.95
N LEU A 401 12.86 -15.36 -13.11
CA LEU A 401 12.37 -15.18 -11.74
C LEU A 401 13.54 -15.12 -10.75
N TYR A 402 13.50 -14.18 -9.83
CA TYR A 402 14.38 -14.08 -8.68
C TYR A 402 13.55 -14.16 -7.39
N GLU A 403 13.92 -15.07 -6.50
CA GLU A 403 13.35 -15.15 -5.15
C GLU A 403 14.46 -14.95 -4.13
N ASP A 404 14.27 -13.99 -3.22
CA ASP A 404 15.24 -13.59 -2.20
C ASP A 404 16.64 -13.26 -2.78
N GLY A 405 16.66 -12.67 -3.97
CA GLY A 405 17.88 -12.29 -4.68
C GLY A 405 18.56 -13.43 -5.46
N VAL A 406 17.98 -14.64 -5.46
CA VAL A 406 18.52 -15.82 -6.14
C VAL A 406 17.69 -16.15 -7.38
N SER A 407 18.34 -16.26 -8.54
CA SER A 407 17.68 -16.68 -9.79
C SER A 407 17.10 -18.09 -9.67
N LYS A 408 15.84 -18.24 -10.08
CA LYS A 408 15.10 -19.50 -10.16
C LYS A 408 14.97 -20.01 -11.60
N GLY A 409 15.60 -19.32 -12.56
CA GLY A 409 15.60 -19.67 -13.97
C GLY A 409 14.53 -18.95 -14.79
N GLY A 410 14.42 -19.37 -16.05
CA GLY A 410 13.54 -18.75 -17.04
C GLY A 410 12.05 -19.00 -16.78
N MET A 411 11.21 -18.02 -17.16
CA MET A 411 9.76 -18.09 -17.09
C MET A 411 9.15 -18.60 -18.41
N GLU A 412 8.07 -19.36 -18.33
CA GLU A 412 7.35 -19.93 -19.48
C GLU A 412 6.39 -18.91 -20.09
N ARG A 413 6.50 -18.64 -21.40
CA ARG A 413 5.56 -17.78 -22.14
C ARG A 413 4.23 -18.50 -22.38
N PHE A 414 3.09 -17.85 -22.13
CA PHE A 414 1.75 -18.42 -22.31
C PHE A 414 0.72 -17.32 -22.63
N SER A 415 -0.52 -17.74 -22.92
CA SER A 415 -1.63 -16.81 -23.17
C SER A 415 -2.59 -16.71 -21.99
N ALA A 416 -3.03 -15.49 -21.67
CA ALA A 416 -3.96 -15.22 -20.58
C ALA A 416 -4.77 -13.94 -20.83
N TYR A 417 -5.77 -13.72 -19.98
CA TYR A 417 -6.37 -12.40 -19.80
C TYR A 417 -5.60 -11.63 -18.71
N ASP A 418 -5.49 -10.33 -18.87
CA ASP A 418 -4.96 -9.45 -17.84
C ASP A 418 -5.99 -9.23 -16.71
N PRO A 419 -5.65 -9.49 -15.42
CA PRO A 419 -6.57 -9.29 -14.29
C PRO A 419 -7.10 -7.86 -14.16
N ASP A 420 -6.26 -6.85 -14.40
CA ASP A 420 -6.67 -5.44 -14.26
C ASP A 420 -7.57 -5.02 -15.42
N ALA A 421 -7.26 -5.45 -16.65
CA ALA A 421 -8.14 -5.26 -17.79
C ALA A 421 -9.49 -5.97 -17.58
N LYS A 422 -9.53 -7.18 -17.00
CA LYS A 422 -10.79 -7.84 -16.62
C LYS A 422 -11.56 -7.00 -15.61
N LYS A 423 -10.91 -6.50 -14.56
CA LYS A 423 -11.55 -5.66 -13.56
C LYS A 423 -12.13 -4.37 -14.16
N MET A 424 -11.42 -3.77 -15.12
CA MET A 424 -11.82 -2.52 -15.76
C MET A 424 -12.93 -2.71 -16.80
N TYR A 425 -12.91 -3.82 -17.56
CA TYR A 425 -13.71 -3.97 -18.78
C TYR A 425 -14.75 -5.10 -18.78
N SER A 426 -14.85 -5.90 -17.71
CA SER A 426 -15.87 -6.96 -17.65
C SER A 426 -17.27 -6.42 -17.35
N ASP A 427 -17.38 -5.32 -16.59
CA ASP A 427 -18.64 -4.65 -16.28
C ASP A 427 -18.98 -3.60 -17.34
N ARG A 428 -19.52 -4.07 -18.47
CA ARG A 428 -19.87 -3.24 -19.64
C ARG A 428 -20.87 -2.14 -19.31
N GLU A 429 -21.65 -2.27 -18.24
CA GLU A 429 -22.62 -1.23 -17.86
C GLU A 429 -21.95 0.07 -17.41
N LYS A 430 -20.72 0.00 -16.90
CA LYS A 430 -19.92 1.17 -16.52
C LYS A 430 -19.20 1.85 -17.69
N LEU A 431 -19.17 1.21 -18.85
CA LEU A 431 -18.52 1.73 -20.05
C LEU A 431 -19.54 2.46 -20.93
N GLU A 432 -19.09 3.53 -21.58
CA GLU A 432 -19.81 4.21 -22.65
C GLU A 432 -19.85 3.36 -23.92
N HIS A 433 -18.73 2.73 -24.26
CA HIS A 433 -18.66 1.78 -25.38
C HIS A 433 -18.88 0.36 -24.87
N LYS A 434 -20.12 -0.11 -24.99
CA LYS A 434 -20.57 -1.42 -24.45
C LYS A 434 -19.92 -2.64 -25.11
N TRP A 435 -19.23 -2.45 -26.24
CA TRP A 435 -18.53 -3.50 -26.97
C TRP A 435 -17.08 -3.70 -26.52
N ILE A 436 -16.58 -2.92 -25.55
CA ILE A 436 -15.25 -3.14 -24.98
C ILE A 436 -15.29 -4.41 -24.11
N TYR A 437 -14.29 -5.27 -24.26
CA TYR A 437 -14.10 -6.45 -23.42
C TYR A 437 -12.60 -6.78 -23.32
N PRO A 438 -12.17 -7.45 -22.24
CA PRO A 438 -10.77 -7.88 -22.12
C PRO A 438 -10.42 -8.91 -23.19
N SER A 439 -9.20 -8.83 -23.70
CA SER A 439 -8.66 -9.67 -24.77
C SER A 439 -7.59 -10.62 -24.21
N VAL A 440 -7.42 -11.76 -24.88
CA VAL A 440 -6.31 -12.68 -24.61
C VAL A 440 -5.09 -12.20 -25.39
N SER A 441 -3.92 -12.20 -24.74
CA SER A 441 -2.63 -11.99 -25.42
C SER A 441 -1.62 -13.06 -25.04
N ASP A 442 -0.51 -13.13 -25.75
CA ASP A 442 0.55 -14.14 -25.59
C ASP A 442 1.84 -13.58 -24.95
N HIS A 443 1.80 -12.36 -24.45
CA HIS A 443 2.93 -11.66 -23.83
C HIS A 443 3.00 -11.85 -22.31
N PHE A 444 2.42 -12.94 -21.81
CA PHE A 444 2.52 -13.36 -20.42
C PHE A 444 3.61 -14.42 -20.20
N TYR A 445 4.26 -14.34 -19.04
CA TYR A 445 5.29 -15.29 -18.61
C TYR A 445 4.95 -15.79 -17.21
N ARG A 446 5.20 -17.07 -16.90
CA ARG A 446 4.96 -17.63 -15.57
C ARG A 446 6.09 -18.49 -15.04
N ALA A 447 6.24 -18.51 -13.73
CA ALA A 447 7.09 -19.46 -13.00
C ALA A 447 6.42 -19.85 -11.68
N LYS A 448 6.72 -21.05 -11.19
CA LYS A 448 6.18 -21.50 -9.89
C LYS A 448 6.68 -20.60 -8.78
N LEU A 449 5.76 -20.14 -7.93
CA LEU A 449 6.08 -19.28 -6.80
C LEU A 449 6.36 -20.13 -5.56
N ASN A 450 7.51 -19.91 -4.93
CA ASN A 450 7.78 -20.44 -3.60
C ASN A 450 6.98 -19.64 -2.55
N PRO A 451 6.04 -20.27 -1.82
CA PRO A 451 5.23 -19.56 -0.81
C PRO A 451 6.04 -19.00 0.36
N GLN A 452 7.30 -19.43 0.52
CA GLN A 452 8.21 -18.92 1.56
C GLN A 452 9.10 -17.76 1.09
N ALA A 453 9.08 -17.42 -0.21
CA ALA A 453 9.89 -16.32 -0.73
C ALA A 453 9.51 -15.00 -0.05
N ARG A 454 10.50 -14.25 0.42
CA ARG A 454 10.26 -12.96 1.09
C ARG A 454 10.22 -11.81 0.10
N LYS A 455 11.09 -11.85 -0.91
CA LYS A 455 11.14 -10.94 -2.04
C LYS A 455 11.02 -11.74 -3.34
N VAL A 456 10.13 -11.30 -4.22
CA VAL A 456 9.92 -11.90 -5.54
C VAL A 456 10.09 -10.81 -6.58
N GLU A 457 11.01 -11.01 -7.51
CA GLU A 457 11.35 -10.08 -8.57
C GLU A 457 11.39 -10.82 -9.90
N VAL A 458 10.89 -10.19 -10.96
CA VAL A 458 11.03 -10.67 -12.33
C VAL A 458 11.94 -9.71 -13.08
N VAL A 459 12.88 -10.29 -13.82
CA VAL A 459 13.83 -9.56 -14.66
C VAL A 459 13.60 -9.98 -16.10
N ALA A 460 13.23 -9.04 -16.96
CA ALA A 460 13.12 -9.25 -18.39
C ALA A 460 14.24 -8.52 -19.11
N VAL A 461 14.97 -9.23 -19.96
CA VAL A 461 16.03 -8.69 -20.81
C VAL A 461 15.58 -8.80 -22.25
N ASP A 462 15.52 -7.66 -22.92
CA ASP A 462 15.13 -7.62 -24.33
C ASP A 462 16.24 -8.11 -25.28
N ARG A 463 15.91 -8.18 -26.57
CA ARG A 463 16.85 -8.60 -27.62
C ARG A 463 18.09 -7.71 -27.79
N TYR A 464 18.10 -6.53 -27.18
CA TYR A 464 19.19 -5.56 -27.22
C TYR A 464 20.00 -5.53 -25.92
N GLY A 465 19.62 -6.33 -24.92
CA GLY A 465 20.27 -6.38 -23.62
C GLY A 465 19.78 -5.33 -22.62
N ARG A 466 18.70 -4.60 -22.90
CA ARG A 466 18.08 -3.70 -21.91
C ARG A 466 17.29 -4.51 -20.90
N GLU A 467 17.44 -4.15 -19.64
CA GLU A 467 16.88 -4.87 -18.51
C GLU A 467 15.71 -4.10 -17.88
N TYR A 468 14.61 -4.82 -17.66
CA TYR A 468 13.41 -4.33 -16.99
C TYR A 468 13.18 -5.20 -15.75
N ARG A 469 12.93 -4.56 -14.60
CA ARG A 469 12.70 -5.25 -13.33
C ARG A 469 11.37 -4.84 -12.74
N GLU A 470 10.65 -5.81 -12.19
CA GLU A 470 9.47 -5.55 -11.37
C GLU A 470 9.45 -6.50 -10.17
N SER A 471 8.92 -6.05 -9.03
CA SER A 471 8.82 -6.86 -7.81
C SER A 471 7.39 -6.95 -7.31
N LEU A 472 7.00 -8.12 -6.79
CA LEU A 472 5.75 -8.21 -6.04
C LEU A 472 5.86 -7.37 -4.75
N PRO A 473 4.78 -6.70 -4.33
CA PRO A 473 4.70 -6.12 -2.99
C PRO A 473 5.04 -7.17 -1.93
N GLN A 474 5.81 -6.78 -0.92
CA GLN A 474 6.11 -7.71 0.18
C GLN A 474 4.86 -7.92 1.02
N PHE A 475 4.43 -9.16 1.13
CA PHE A 475 3.28 -9.52 1.94
C PHE A 475 3.69 -9.96 3.35
N TYR A 476 2.95 -9.48 4.34
CA TYR A 476 3.03 -9.87 5.74
C TYR A 476 1.65 -10.32 6.21
N ASP A 477 1.59 -11.21 7.19
CA ASP A 477 0.34 -11.53 7.85
C ASP A 477 -0.11 -10.35 8.74
N VAL A 478 0.86 -9.76 9.44
CA VAL A 478 0.66 -8.65 10.38
C VAL A 478 1.69 -7.55 10.12
N VAL A 479 1.25 -6.30 10.01
CA VAL A 479 2.13 -5.13 10.02
C VAL A 479 1.83 -4.28 11.25
N VAL A 480 2.86 -3.95 12.02
CA VAL A 480 2.81 -3.07 13.18
C VAL A 480 3.50 -1.75 12.83
N ILE A 481 2.80 -0.63 12.95
CA ILE A 481 3.36 0.70 12.77
C ILE A 481 3.64 1.29 14.14
N GLY A 482 4.91 1.57 14.43
CA GLY A 482 5.40 1.97 15.74
C GLY A 482 6.00 0.78 16.50
N GLY A 483 7.29 0.85 16.81
CA GLY A 483 8.05 -0.03 17.69
C GLY A 483 8.00 0.42 19.16
N GLY A 484 6.87 1.02 19.56
CA GLY A 484 6.59 1.42 20.94
C GLY A 484 6.60 0.24 21.94
N THR A 485 6.24 0.48 23.19
CA THR A 485 6.15 -0.56 24.22
C THR A 485 5.16 -1.67 23.81
N SER A 486 3.96 -1.28 23.39
CA SER A 486 2.96 -2.22 22.86
C SER A 486 3.39 -2.77 21.50
N GLY A 487 3.88 -1.92 20.59
CA GLY A 487 4.21 -2.34 19.22
C GLY A 487 5.29 -3.41 19.15
N THR A 488 6.34 -3.25 19.96
CA THR A 488 7.42 -4.25 20.12
C THR A 488 6.86 -5.59 20.57
N THR A 489 6.03 -5.58 21.62
CA THR A 489 5.49 -6.80 22.21
C THR A 489 4.47 -7.47 21.28
N ALA A 490 3.66 -6.68 20.57
CA ALA A 490 2.70 -7.16 19.59
C ALA A 490 3.39 -7.90 18.43
N GLY A 491 4.44 -7.31 17.86
CA GLY A 491 5.17 -7.95 16.77
C GLY A 491 5.87 -9.24 17.21
N ILE A 492 6.51 -9.25 18.38
CA ILE A 492 7.13 -10.46 18.96
C ILE A 492 6.06 -11.55 19.18
N LYS A 493 4.93 -11.21 19.80
CA LYS A 493 3.90 -12.20 20.11
C LYS A 493 3.24 -12.76 18.85
N ALA A 494 2.94 -11.91 17.86
CA ALA A 494 2.39 -12.37 16.59
C ALA A 494 3.33 -13.33 15.86
N ALA A 495 4.63 -12.98 15.81
CA ALA A 495 5.66 -13.82 15.20
C ALA A 495 5.83 -15.18 15.90
N ARG A 496 5.80 -15.20 17.24
CA ARG A 496 5.85 -16.43 18.06
C ARG A 496 4.67 -17.37 17.79
N LEU A 497 3.51 -16.82 17.45
CA LEU A 497 2.32 -17.59 17.08
C LEU A 497 2.30 -18.02 15.61
N GLY A 498 3.36 -17.71 14.85
CA GLY A 498 3.56 -18.20 13.48
C GLY A 498 3.25 -17.18 12.39
N ALA A 499 2.74 -15.99 12.73
CA ALA A 499 2.41 -14.97 11.73
C ALA A 499 3.68 -14.28 11.21
N ARG A 500 3.83 -14.17 9.89
CA ARG A 500 4.89 -13.36 9.27
C ARG A 500 4.61 -11.89 9.57
N THR A 501 5.45 -11.28 10.39
CA THR A 501 5.17 -9.99 11.01
C THR A 501 6.24 -8.96 10.68
N LEU A 502 5.83 -7.72 10.38
CA LEU A 502 6.72 -6.56 10.24
C LEU A 502 6.45 -5.57 11.36
N ILE A 503 7.50 -5.08 12.01
CA ILE A 503 7.46 -3.82 12.79
C ILE A 503 8.17 -2.74 11.96
N ALA A 504 7.46 -1.64 11.67
CA ALA A 504 8.03 -0.42 11.13
C ALA A 504 8.25 0.59 12.27
N GLU A 505 9.51 0.87 12.60
CA GLU A 505 9.92 1.76 13.69
C GLU A 505 10.66 2.97 13.12
N GLU A 506 10.28 4.17 13.56
CA GLU A 506 10.80 5.43 13.07
C GLU A 506 12.26 5.67 13.52
N PHE A 507 12.61 5.22 14.71
CA PHE A 507 13.94 5.39 15.29
C PHE A 507 14.74 4.09 15.25
N GLU A 508 15.87 4.05 15.96
CA GLU A 508 16.77 2.88 16.03
C GLU A 508 16.49 1.98 17.25
N TRP A 509 15.57 2.37 18.13
CA TRP A 509 15.26 1.70 19.39
C TRP A 509 13.83 1.14 19.41
N LEU A 510 13.70 -0.06 19.96
CA LEU A 510 12.41 -0.65 20.33
C LEU A 510 12.08 -0.32 21.79
N GLY A 511 10.80 -0.21 22.10
CA GLY A 511 10.28 -0.07 23.46
C GLY A 511 9.60 1.25 23.79
N GLY A 512 9.58 2.24 22.88
CA GLY A 512 8.79 3.48 23.03
C GLY A 512 9.02 4.19 24.36
N MET A 513 7.95 4.38 25.14
CA MET A 513 8.00 5.09 26.43
C MET A 513 9.11 4.61 27.39
N LEU A 514 9.43 3.31 27.39
CA LEU A 514 10.43 2.71 28.28
C LEU A 514 11.87 3.05 27.90
N THR A 515 12.12 3.29 26.61
CA THR A 515 13.45 3.35 26.03
C THR A 515 13.61 4.65 25.24
N SER A 516 12.92 4.80 24.12
CA SER A 516 12.97 5.97 23.24
C SER A 516 12.51 7.27 23.90
N ALA A 517 11.64 7.20 24.92
CA ALA A 517 11.22 8.35 25.73
C ALA A 517 11.91 8.46 27.10
N GLY A 518 12.62 7.42 27.53
CA GLY A 518 13.45 7.43 28.74
C GLY A 518 12.75 7.16 30.07
N VAL A 519 11.45 6.81 30.09
CA VAL A 519 10.73 6.45 31.32
C VAL A 519 11.05 5.01 31.73
N SER A 520 12.29 4.80 32.11
CA SER A 520 12.90 3.50 32.42
C SER A 520 12.69 3.08 33.89
N ALA A 521 11.53 3.45 34.43
CA ALA A 521 11.03 3.05 35.74
C ALA A 521 9.63 2.45 35.56
N PHE A 522 9.43 1.21 36.02
CA PHE A 522 8.12 0.56 35.90
C PHE A 522 7.23 0.86 37.09
N ASP A 523 6.09 1.50 36.85
CA ASP A 523 5.12 1.78 37.88
C ASP A 523 4.01 0.72 37.88
N GLY A 524 3.90 0.00 38.99
CA GLY A 524 2.90 -1.06 39.18
C GLY A 524 3.32 -2.46 38.69
N ASN A 525 2.40 -3.41 38.83
CA ASN A 525 2.46 -4.84 38.51
C ASN A 525 3.69 -5.56 39.07
N TYR A 526 4.21 -5.11 40.21
CA TYR A 526 5.39 -5.71 40.84
C TYR A 526 5.15 -7.16 41.27
N LYS A 527 3.94 -7.46 41.75
CA LYS A 527 3.51 -8.81 42.18
C LYS A 527 2.76 -9.56 41.06
N LEU A 528 2.33 -8.87 40.01
CA LEU A 528 1.65 -9.42 38.83
C LEU A 528 2.66 -9.72 37.72
N LYS A 529 3.67 -10.53 38.04
CA LYS A 529 4.76 -10.91 37.12
C LYS A 529 4.33 -12.11 36.27
N GLY A 530 3.98 -11.88 35.01
CA GLY A 530 3.56 -12.92 34.06
C GLY A 530 3.61 -12.44 32.61
N GLY A 531 3.45 -13.36 31.66
CA GLY A 531 3.51 -13.06 30.22
C GLY A 531 4.81 -12.39 29.78
N PHE A 532 4.73 -11.55 28.76
CA PHE A 532 5.91 -10.83 28.25
C PHE A 532 6.48 -9.82 29.26
N TRP A 533 5.65 -9.23 30.11
CA TRP A 533 6.10 -8.39 31.22
C TRP A 533 7.09 -9.14 32.13
N GLY A 534 6.75 -10.38 32.49
CA GLY A 534 7.62 -11.25 33.26
C GLY A 534 8.95 -11.54 32.55
N GLU A 535 8.89 -11.90 31.26
CA GLU A 535 10.07 -12.18 30.43
C GLU A 535 11.02 -10.97 30.32
N PHE A 536 10.49 -9.77 30.11
CA PHE A 536 11.30 -8.56 30.01
C PHE A 536 11.98 -8.24 31.35
N ARG A 537 11.25 -8.35 32.47
CA ARG A 537 11.81 -8.19 33.83
C ARG A 537 12.88 -9.23 34.13
N ASP A 538 12.69 -10.49 33.74
CA ASP A 538 13.69 -11.55 33.91
C ASP A 538 14.95 -11.27 33.08
N SER A 539 14.78 -10.73 31.88
CA SER A 539 15.88 -10.33 31.00
C SER A 539 16.67 -9.15 31.60
N LEU A 540 15.98 -8.15 32.16
CA LEU A 540 16.61 -7.06 32.91
C LEU A 540 17.38 -7.60 34.12
N SER A 541 16.75 -8.45 34.92
CA SER A 541 17.38 -9.05 36.11
C SER A 541 18.61 -9.87 35.75
N SER A 542 18.57 -10.59 34.63
CA SER A 542 19.72 -11.32 34.10
C SER A 542 20.83 -10.40 33.62
N HIS A 543 20.49 -9.27 32.98
CA HIS A 543 21.46 -8.27 32.51
C HIS A 543 22.21 -7.61 33.68
N TYR A 544 21.51 -7.24 34.74
CA TYR A 544 22.08 -6.58 35.92
C TYR A 544 22.50 -7.55 37.04
N GLY A 545 22.31 -8.86 36.84
CA GLY A 545 22.71 -9.95 37.73
C GLY A 545 21.70 -10.32 38.84
N SER A 546 20.74 -9.46 39.20
CA SER A 546 19.65 -9.81 40.11
C SER A 546 18.48 -8.83 40.04
N GLU A 547 17.31 -9.21 40.56
CA GLU A 547 16.18 -8.28 40.73
C GLU A 547 16.49 -7.13 41.70
N ASN A 548 17.33 -7.35 42.71
CA ASN A 548 17.70 -6.31 43.66
C ASN A 548 18.57 -5.22 43.01
N ALA A 549 19.33 -5.55 41.96
CA ALA A 549 20.13 -4.57 41.22
C ALA A 549 19.27 -3.56 40.46
N LEU A 550 17.96 -3.82 40.28
CA LEU A 550 17.01 -2.91 39.64
C LEU A 550 16.36 -1.92 40.63
N LYS A 551 16.59 -2.07 41.95
CA LYS A 551 16.03 -1.22 43.01
C LYS A 551 17.00 -0.12 43.40
N THR A 552 17.26 0.81 42.49
CA THR A 552 18.30 1.84 42.65
C THR A 552 17.77 3.20 43.08
N GLY A 553 16.56 3.55 42.65
CA GLY A 553 15.84 4.78 42.99
C GLY A 553 14.66 4.52 43.91
N TRP A 554 13.98 5.58 44.35
CA TRP A 554 12.83 5.46 45.25
C TRP A 554 11.47 5.64 44.57
N VAL A 555 11.44 6.02 43.28
CA VAL A 555 10.18 6.11 42.50
C VAL A 555 9.54 4.73 42.26
N SER A 556 10.37 3.71 41.99
CA SER A 556 9.92 2.40 41.53
C SER A 556 10.82 1.29 42.08
N ASN A 557 10.34 0.05 42.06
CA ASN A 557 11.16 -1.12 42.39
C ASN A 557 11.94 -1.68 41.18
N ILE A 558 11.73 -1.16 39.97
CA ILE A 558 12.37 -1.65 38.75
C ILE A 558 12.82 -0.45 37.92
N LEU A 559 14.11 -0.16 37.99
CA LEU A 559 14.79 0.88 37.23
C LEU A 559 15.95 0.28 36.43
N PHE A 560 16.18 0.83 35.24
CA PHE A 560 17.21 0.37 34.32
C PHE A 560 17.65 1.50 33.39
N GLU A 561 18.79 1.35 32.73
CA GLU A 561 19.23 2.29 31.71
C GLU A 561 18.42 2.11 30.40
N PRO A 562 17.82 3.16 29.81
CA PRO A 562 17.02 3.06 28.59
C PRO A 562 17.69 2.27 27.45
N SER A 563 18.99 2.50 27.22
CA SER A 563 19.80 1.81 26.21
C SER A 563 19.92 0.30 26.47
N ALA A 564 19.98 -0.12 27.74
CA ALA A 564 19.98 -1.54 28.11
C ALA A 564 18.62 -2.18 27.82
N GLY A 565 17.52 -1.48 28.12
CA GLY A 565 16.17 -1.90 27.77
C GLY A 565 15.99 -2.06 26.26
N ALA A 566 16.42 -1.07 25.47
CA ALA A 566 16.36 -1.12 24.00
C ALA A 566 17.16 -2.30 23.44
N LYS A 567 18.37 -2.54 23.97
CA LYS A 567 19.21 -3.68 23.59
C LYS A 567 18.56 -5.02 23.91
N ILE A 568 17.94 -5.16 25.09
CA ILE A 568 17.23 -6.38 25.47
C ILE A 568 16.05 -6.64 24.53
N LEU A 569 15.20 -5.65 24.28
CA LEU A 569 14.05 -5.80 23.38
C LEU A 569 14.49 -6.13 21.95
N LYS A 570 15.52 -5.46 21.44
CA LYS A 570 16.13 -5.77 20.13
C LYS A 570 16.65 -7.21 20.08
N ASN A 571 17.32 -7.67 21.14
CA ASN A 571 17.80 -9.05 21.22
C ASN A 571 16.66 -10.06 21.25
N ILE A 572 15.58 -9.82 21.99
CA ILE A 572 14.40 -10.70 22.01
C ILE A 572 13.79 -10.74 20.61
N ALA A 573 13.50 -9.58 20.00
CA ALA A 573 12.92 -9.50 18.66
C ALA A 573 13.77 -10.20 17.60
N SER A 574 15.09 -10.06 17.64
CA SER A 574 16.01 -10.68 16.66
C SER A 574 16.02 -12.21 16.66
N ARG A 575 15.51 -12.85 17.72
CA ARG A 575 15.43 -14.31 17.83
C ARG A 575 14.18 -14.87 17.14
N GLU A 576 13.21 -14.02 16.82
CA GLU A 576 11.94 -14.43 16.23
C GLU A 576 12.04 -14.55 14.71
N LYS A 577 12.02 -15.78 14.19
CA LYS A 577 12.27 -16.07 12.75
C LYS A 577 11.25 -15.45 11.79
N ASN A 578 10.02 -15.26 12.28
CA ASN A 578 8.90 -14.70 11.52
C ASN A 578 8.75 -13.19 11.71
N LEU A 579 9.64 -12.55 12.48
CA LEU A 579 9.62 -11.11 12.72
C LEU A 579 10.69 -10.41 11.88
N GLU A 580 10.25 -9.41 11.12
CA GLU A 580 11.14 -8.42 10.52
C GLU A 580 10.95 -7.09 11.25
N VAL A 581 12.04 -6.39 11.54
CA VAL A 581 12.01 -5.04 12.11
C VAL A 581 12.74 -4.11 11.17
N LYS A 582 12.02 -3.12 10.62
CA LYS A 582 12.59 -2.05 9.80
C LYS A 582 12.66 -0.78 10.63
N PHE A 583 13.87 -0.46 11.09
CA PHE A 583 14.19 0.82 11.73
C PHE A 583 14.25 1.96 10.70
N HIS A 584 14.21 3.21 11.16
CA HIS A 584 14.21 4.40 10.29
C HIS A 584 13.11 4.34 9.21
N THR A 585 11.92 3.90 9.64
CA THR A 585 10.80 3.65 8.74
C THR A 585 9.55 4.37 9.20
N THR A 586 9.00 5.23 8.34
CA THR A 586 7.71 5.89 8.54
C THR A 586 6.67 5.37 7.55
N ALA A 587 5.39 5.43 7.91
CA ALA A 587 4.29 5.03 7.05
C ALA A 587 3.43 6.25 6.69
N SER A 588 2.96 6.32 5.44
CA SER A 588 2.25 7.51 4.92
C SER A 588 0.86 7.24 4.39
N ASN A 589 0.69 6.17 3.59
CA ASN A 589 -0.58 5.84 2.95
C ASN A 589 -1.07 4.47 3.38
N PHE A 590 -2.38 4.35 3.61
CA PHE A 590 -3.05 3.14 4.07
C PHE A 590 -4.36 2.95 3.32
N THR A 591 -4.43 1.96 2.43
CA THR A 591 -5.67 1.58 1.76
C THR A 591 -6.00 0.12 2.08
N ARG A 592 -7.27 -0.25 2.06
CA ARG A 592 -7.70 -1.64 2.22
C ARG A 592 -8.58 -2.04 1.05
N GLU A 593 -8.16 -3.07 0.33
CA GLU A 593 -8.83 -3.61 -0.85
C GLU A 593 -8.89 -5.13 -0.71
N ASP A 594 -10.05 -5.73 -0.97
CA ASP A 594 -10.25 -7.20 -0.95
C ASP A 594 -9.73 -7.89 0.32
N GLY A 595 -9.90 -7.22 1.47
CA GLY A 595 -9.48 -7.74 2.77
C GLY A 595 -8.00 -7.48 3.13
N ILE A 596 -7.22 -6.87 2.24
CA ILE A 596 -5.77 -6.66 2.38
C ILE A 596 -5.45 -5.17 2.50
N TRP A 597 -4.65 -4.83 3.50
CA TRP A 597 -4.03 -3.52 3.66
C TRP A 597 -2.87 -3.35 2.67
N LYS A 598 -2.84 -2.24 1.94
CA LYS A 598 -1.70 -1.76 1.17
C LYS A 598 -1.12 -0.54 1.89
N ILE A 599 0.17 -0.61 2.22
CA ILE A 599 0.83 0.35 3.10
C ILE A 599 2.07 0.90 2.40
N SER A 600 2.14 2.22 2.25
CA SER A 600 3.33 2.90 1.73
C SER A 600 4.29 3.23 2.86
N LEU A 601 5.47 2.63 2.82
CA LEU A 601 6.57 2.85 3.76
C LEU A 601 7.63 3.75 3.15
N ASN A 602 8.29 4.54 3.99
CA ASN A 602 9.51 5.24 3.68
C ASN A 602 10.63 4.67 4.56
N VAL A 603 11.44 3.78 3.99
CA VAL A 603 12.51 3.04 4.67
C VAL A 603 13.85 3.72 4.33
N ASN A 604 14.50 4.36 5.30
CA ASN A 604 15.76 5.08 5.07
C ASN A 604 15.70 6.07 3.88
N GLY A 605 14.59 6.79 3.71
CA GLY A 605 14.38 7.73 2.61
C GLY A 605 13.90 7.09 1.29
N LYS A 606 13.77 5.76 1.22
CA LYS A 606 13.30 5.03 0.03
C LYS A 606 11.84 4.61 0.21
N LYS A 607 11.03 4.87 -0.82
CA LYS A 607 9.63 4.43 -0.85
C LYS A 607 9.55 2.94 -1.13
N GLU A 608 8.83 2.22 -0.28
CA GLU A 608 8.49 0.81 -0.42
C GLU A 608 6.97 0.65 -0.25
N SER A 609 6.40 -0.42 -0.82
CA SER A 609 5.00 -0.81 -0.60
C SER A 609 4.97 -2.20 0.01
N VAL A 610 4.15 -2.38 1.05
CA VAL A 610 3.91 -3.67 1.69
C VAL A 610 2.43 -3.94 1.78
N GLU A 611 2.07 -5.21 1.85
CA GLU A 611 0.71 -5.68 1.99
C GLU A 611 0.52 -6.46 3.30
N ALA A 612 -0.65 -6.35 3.93
CA ALA A 612 -0.94 -7.04 5.18
C ALA A 612 -2.39 -7.48 5.34
N ARG A 613 -2.67 -8.60 6.04
CA ARG A 613 -4.04 -8.95 6.44
C ARG A 613 -4.51 -8.12 7.63
N VAL A 614 -3.64 -7.96 8.63
CA VAL A 614 -3.92 -7.19 9.85
C VAL A 614 -2.91 -6.05 9.98
N LEU A 615 -3.43 -4.86 10.30
CA LEU A 615 -2.66 -3.68 10.64
C LEU A 615 -2.81 -3.39 12.14
N ILE A 616 -1.69 -3.18 12.84
CA ILE A 616 -1.67 -2.72 14.23
C ILE A 616 -1.12 -1.30 14.26
N ASP A 617 -1.94 -0.35 14.71
CA ASP A 617 -1.46 0.99 15.09
C ASP A 617 -0.90 0.93 16.51
N ALA A 618 0.41 1.02 16.62
CA ALA A 618 1.14 1.15 17.87
C ALA A 618 2.00 2.42 17.88
N THR A 619 1.58 3.45 17.15
CA THR A 619 2.21 4.77 17.20
C THR A 619 1.91 5.45 18.53
N GLU A 620 2.85 6.25 19.03
CA GLU A 620 2.74 6.85 20.37
C GLU A 620 1.49 7.72 20.57
N LEU A 621 0.96 8.34 19.49
CA LEU A 621 -0.18 9.25 19.52
C LEU A 621 -1.41 8.75 18.73
N GLY A 622 -1.41 7.50 18.26
CA GLY A 622 -2.51 6.92 17.47
C GLY A 622 -2.69 7.59 16.11
N ASP A 623 -1.58 7.96 15.47
CA ASP A 623 -1.59 8.75 14.22
C ASP A 623 -2.10 7.92 13.02
N VAL A 624 -1.95 6.60 13.02
CA VAL A 624 -2.49 5.76 11.95
C VAL A 624 -4.01 5.69 12.06
N ALA A 625 -4.55 5.47 13.26
CA ALA A 625 -5.99 5.48 13.52
C ALA A 625 -6.62 6.82 13.11
N ALA A 626 -5.98 7.94 13.45
CA ALA A 626 -6.43 9.27 13.04
C ALA A 626 -6.45 9.44 11.51
N ARG A 627 -5.37 9.04 10.82
CA ARG A 627 -5.30 9.10 9.35
C ARG A 627 -6.32 8.21 8.64
N LEU A 628 -6.72 7.11 9.28
CA LEU A 628 -7.76 6.21 8.79
C LEU A 628 -9.19 6.71 9.07
N GLY A 629 -9.33 7.87 9.72
CA GLY A 629 -10.62 8.46 10.05
C GLY A 629 -11.35 7.74 11.19
N ILE A 630 -10.63 7.00 12.04
CA ILE A 630 -11.22 6.41 13.25
C ILE A 630 -11.56 7.54 14.21
N GLY A 631 -12.79 7.58 14.73
CA GLY A 631 -13.17 8.59 15.72
C GLY A 631 -12.42 8.38 17.03
N TYR A 632 -12.04 9.47 17.71
CA TYR A 632 -11.30 9.45 18.98
C TYR A 632 -11.67 10.64 19.88
N GLN A 633 -11.27 10.57 21.15
CA GLN A 633 -11.29 11.66 22.13
C GLN A 633 -9.86 12.07 22.53
N ILE A 634 -9.74 13.33 22.97
CA ILE A 634 -8.54 13.94 23.56
C ILE A 634 -9.00 14.72 24.79
N GLY A 635 -8.16 14.81 25.83
CA GLY A 635 -8.42 15.60 27.02
C GLY A 635 -9.41 14.94 27.97
N MET A 636 -10.12 15.71 28.79
CA MET A 636 -11.02 15.16 29.79
C MET A 636 -12.42 14.92 29.24
N ASP A 637 -12.98 13.74 29.51
CA ASP A 637 -14.35 13.39 29.08
C ASP A 637 -15.41 14.01 30.01
N SER A 638 -16.63 14.20 29.50
CA SER A 638 -17.78 14.62 30.29
C SER A 638 -18.49 13.46 31.00
N ARG A 639 -19.08 13.75 32.17
CA ARG A 639 -19.86 12.80 32.97
C ARG A 639 -21.04 12.22 32.21
N SER A 640 -21.67 13.00 31.32
CA SER A 640 -22.78 12.52 30.49
C SER A 640 -22.34 11.45 29.47
N VAL A 641 -21.06 11.47 29.07
CA VAL A 641 -20.50 10.54 28.08
C VAL A 641 -19.98 9.26 28.74
N THR A 642 -19.33 9.34 29.90
CA THR A 642 -18.71 8.17 30.56
C THR A 642 -19.49 7.60 31.73
N GLY A 643 -20.41 8.39 32.31
CA GLY A 643 -21.13 8.02 33.53
C GLY A 643 -20.25 7.97 34.78
N GLU A 644 -19.01 8.46 34.72
CA GLU A 644 -18.08 8.47 35.85
C GLU A 644 -18.33 9.68 36.74
N ASP A 645 -18.64 9.48 38.02
CA ASP A 645 -18.96 10.57 38.96
C ASP A 645 -17.86 11.63 39.02
N MET A 646 -16.60 11.19 38.90
CA MET A 646 -15.40 12.03 38.94
C MET A 646 -15.10 12.77 37.63
N ALA A 647 -15.79 12.46 36.54
CA ALA A 647 -15.61 13.16 35.27
C ALA A 647 -16.15 14.59 35.35
N GLN A 648 -15.64 15.46 34.47
CA GLN A 648 -16.08 16.86 34.41
C GLN A 648 -17.51 16.96 33.88
N GLU A 649 -18.19 18.09 34.11
CA GLU A 649 -19.52 18.32 33.53
C GLU A 649 -19.48 18.45 32.00
N LYS A 650 -18.38 18.99 31.46
CA LYS A 650 -18.17 19.23 30.04
C LYS A 650 -16.82 18.67 29.61
N GLU A 651 -16.76 18.13 28.40
CA GLU A 651 -15.49 17.72 27.81
C GLU A 651 -14.59 18.92 27.50
N ASN A 652 -13.28 18.68 27.48
CA ASN A 652 -12.26 19.62 27.03
C ASN A 652 -11.12 18.87 26.32
N ASP A 653 -10.21 19.60 25.68
CA ASP A 653 -9.03 19.06 25.00
C ASP A 653 -7.73 19.22 25.81
N ILE A 654 -7.84 19.46 27.12
CA ILE A 654 -6.70 19.66 28.00
C ILE A 654 -6.07 18.31 28.31
N ILE A 655 -4.86 18.09 27.80
CA ILE A 655 -4.11 16.85 28.00
C ILE A 655 -3.12 16.94 29.16
N GLN A 656 -2.61 15.80 29.59
CA GLN A 656 -1.55 15.75 30.58
C GLN A 656 -0.21 16.33 30.09
N ASP A 657 0.56 16.87 31.02
CA ASP A 657 1.89 17.41 30.80
C ASP A 657 2.82 16.34 30.18
N LEU A 658 3.61 16.72 29.18
CA LEU A 658 4.66 15.86 28.61
C LEU A 658 6.01 16.14 29.27
N THR A 659 6.96 15.22 29.12
CA THR A 659 8.31 15.40 29.72
C THR A 659 9.37 14.94 28.74
N TYR A 660 10.36 15.78 28.45
CA TYR A 660 11.62 15.28 27.93
C TYR A 660 12.46 14.77 29.09
N VAL A 661 12.49 13.45 29.24
CA VAL A 661 13.23 12.80 30.33
C VAL A 661 14.72 13.00 30.10
N MET A 662 15.46 13.41 31.12
CA MET A 662 16.91 13.53 31.03
C MET A 662 17.57 12.37 31.76
N ILE A 663 18.57 11.73 31.14
CA ILE A 663 19.43 10.79 31.83
C ILE A 663 20.73 11.50 32.15
N LEU A 664 20.99 11.69 33.44
CA LEU A 664 22.19 12.36 33.94
C LEU A 664 23.20 11.35 34.46
N LYS A 665 24.48 11.74 34.43
CA LYS A 665 25.54 11.08 35.21
C LYS A 665 26.44 12.13 35.84
N GLU A 666 27.16 11.69 36.87
CA GLU A 666 28.12 12.54 37.57
C GLU A 666 29.50 12.46 36.92
N TYR A 667 30.13 13.61 36.74
CA TYR A 667 31.48 13.74 36.18
C TYR A 667 32.49 14.20 37.24
N ASP A 668 33.78 14.05 36.94
CA ASP A 668 34.87 14.44 37.83
C ASP A 668 35.16 15.95 37.85
N ARG A 669 34.47 16.72 36.99
CA ARG A 669 34.63 18.16 36.78
C ARG A 669 33.28 18.88 36.71
N ASP A 670 33.32 20.21 36.75
CA ASP A 670 32.15 21.05 36.47
C ASP A 670 31.68 20.81 35.02
N MET A 671 30.38 20.54 34.88
CA MET A 671 29.70 20.24 33.63
C MET A 671 28.47 21.14 33.42
N THR A 672 28.46 22.30 34.07
CA THR A 672 27.41 23.31 33.92
C THR A 672 27.22 23.65 32.45
N ILE A 673 25.99 23.46 31.94
CA ILE A 673 25.69 23.76 30.54
C ILE A 673 25.65 25.27 30.30
N LYS A 674 25.74 25.70 29.04
CA LYS A 674 25.48 27.10 28.71
C LYS A 674 24.04 27.44 29.12
N GLN A 675 23.85 28.60 29.77
CA GLN A 675 22.53 29.08 30.15
C GLN A 675 21.59 29.10 28.92
N PRO A 676 20.42 28.42 28.99
CA PRO A 676 19.41 28.49 27.94
C PRO A 676 18.87 29.90 27.71
N GLU A 677 18.44 30.21 26.49
CA GLU A 677 18.09 31.57 26.06
C GLU A 677 16.92 32.15 26.86
N ASN A 678 15.88 31.36 27.13
CA ASN A 678 14.71 31.77 27.89
C ASN A 678 14.73 31.32 29.37
N TYR A 679 15.93 31.11 29.93
CA TYR A 679 16.07 30.60 31.29
C TYR A 679 15.41 31.52 32.34
N ASN A 680 14.42 30.99 33.05
CA ASN A 680 13.81 31.65 34.21
C ASN A 680 13.79 30.69 35.41
N PRO A 681 14.66 30.89 36.43
CA PRO A 681 14.75 29.99 37.58
C PRO A 681 13.48 29.97 38.44
N SER A 682 12.62 31.00 38.36
CA SER A 682 11.41 31.07 39.18
C SER A 682 10.38 29.99 38.87
N LEU A 683 10.46 29.40 37.67
CA LEU A 683 9.63 28.27 37.24
C LEU A 683 9.93 26.96 37.98
N PHE A 684 11.08 26.91 38.68
CA PHE A 684 11.61 25.71 39.33
C PHE A 684 11.86 25.88 40.83
N TYR A 685 11.63 27.08 41.41
CA TYR A 685 11.89 27.31 42.84
C TYR A 685 11.14 26.33 43.74
N CYS A 686 9.93 25.93 43.35
CA CYS A 686 9.11 24.98 44.09
C CYS A 686 9.28 23.53 43.64
N SER A 687 10.35 23.22 42.90
CA SER A 687 10.66 21.83 42.51
C SER A 687 11.21 20.98 43.65
N THR A 688 11.78 21.63 44.67
CA THR A 688 12.38 21.01 45.86
C THR A 688 12.12 21.90 47.08
N ILE A 689 12.50 21.43 48.27
CA ILE A 689 12.56 22.27 49.46
C ILE A 689 13.59 23.38 49.22
N CYS A 690 13.11 24.61 49.01
CA CYS A 690 13.92 25.78 48.69
C CYS A 690 13.35 27.03 49.37
N GLU A 691 14.20 27.90 49.92
CA GLU A 691 13.78 29.14 50.60
C GLU A 691 13.05 30.13 49.66
N LYS A 692 13.36 30.07 48.36
CA LYS A 692 12.75 30.88 47.31
C LYS A 692 11.35 30.38 46.92
N CYS A 693 10.99 29.14 47.26
CA CYS A 693 9.64 28.63 47.05
C CYS A 693 8.65 29.29 48.03
N LYS A 694 7.66 30.02 47.50
CA LYS A 694 6.64 30.69 48.33
C LYS A 694 5.29 30.00 48.31
N ASN A 695 4.85 29.52 47.14
CA ASN A 695 3.53 28.93 46.93
C ASN A 695 3.65 27.64 46.12
N PRO A 696 4.13 26.53 46.72
CA PRO A 696 4.25 25.27 46.00
C PRO A 696 2.88 24.77 45.58
N LYS A 697 2.75 24.29 44.34
CA LYS A 697 1.51 23.64 43.87
C LYS A 697 1.22 22.36 44.65
N GLU A 698 2.28 21.64 45.04
CA GLU A 698 2.20 20.34 45.72
C GLU A 698 2.86 20.38 47.10
N LYS A 699 2.34 21.20 48.02
CA LYS A 699 2.96 21.50 49.33
C LYS A 699 3.34 20.26 50.16
N GLN A 700 2.58 19.18 50.05
CA GLN A 700 2.78 17.94 50.83
C GLN A 700 3.87 17.02 50.25
N ARG A 701 4.41 17.34 49.06
CA ARG A 701 5.31 16.48 48.29
C ARG A 701 6.65 17.15 47.99
N LEU A 702 7.03 18.19 48.73
CA LEU A 702 8.35 18.80 48.55
C LEU A 702 9.45 17.93 49.18
N TRP A 703 10.47 17.62 48.38
CA TRP A 703 11.61 16.81 48.76
C TRP A 703 12.90 17.63 48.74
N SER A 704 13.92 17.20 49.50
CA SER A 704 15.25 17.82 49.40
C SER A 704 15.83 17.66 48.00
N PRO A 705 16.77 18.53 47.58
CA PRO A 705 17.42 18.40 46.28
C PRO A 705 18.06 17.01 46.05
N GLU A 706 18.68 16.41 47.07
CA GLU A 706 19.27 15.06 46.98
C GLU A 706 18.21 13.98 46.78
N LYS A 707 17.04 14.13 47.42
CA LYS A 707 15.91 13.22 47.22
C LYS A 707 15.36 13.34 45.81
N MET A 708 15.26 14.55 45.25
CA MET A 708 14.84 14.75 43.86
C MET A 708 15.80 14.08 42.87
N ILE A 709 17.12 14.27 43.01
CA ILE A 709 18.10 13.60 42.14
C ILE A 709 18.02 12.08 42.25
N THR A 710 17.85 11.54 43.46
CA THR A 710 17.78 10.09 43.68
C THR A 710 16.41 9.46 43.38
N TYR A 711 15.43 10.25 42.93
CA TYR A 711 14.08 9.80 42.55
C TYR A 711 14.14 8.63 41.57
N GLY A 712 14.71 8.89 40.40
CA GLY A 712 14.94 7.93 39.33
C GLY A 712 16.39 7.48 39.27
N LYS A 713 17.08 7.25 40.40
CA LYS A 713 18.46 6.73 40.35
C LYS A 713 18.46 5.38 39.62
N LEU A 714 19.29 5.26 38.59
CA LEU A 714 19.43 4.09 37.75
C LEU A 714 20.68 3.27 38.17
N PRO A 715 20.84 2.04 37.66
CA PRO A 715 22.11 1.33 37.73
C PRO A 715 23.28 2.15 37.18
N ASN A 716 24.51 1.72 37.50
CA ASN A 716 25.75 2.30 36.98
C ASN A 716 25.95 3.81 37.23
N GLY A 717 25.33 4.37 38.27
CA GLY A 717 25.55 5.75 38.69
C GLY A 717 24.86 6.81 37.81
N LYS A 718 23.82 6.41 37.07
CA LYS A 718 22.99 7.31 36.27
C LYS A 718 21.71 7.72 37.01
N TYR A 719 21.06 8.77 36.53
CA TYR A 719 19.87 9.34 37.15
C TYR A 719 18.86 9.75 36.09
N MET A 720 17.64 9.21 36.17
CA MET A 720 16.50 9.61 35.35
C MET A 720 15.80 10.81 35.99
N ILE A 721 15.73 11.92 35.25
CA ILE A 721 14.97 13.11 35.61
C ILE A 721 13.67 13.14 34.82
N ASN A 722 12.63 12.63 35.47
CA ASN A 722 11.23 12.75 35.09
C ASN A 722 10.49 13.32 36.30
N TRP A 723 10.66 14.61 36.57
CA TRP A 723 10.27 15.22 37.84
C TRP A 723 9.00 16.08 37.69
N PRO A 724 7.84 15.60 38.19
CA PRO A 724 6.56 16.27 37.95
C PRO A 724 6.33 17.49 38.85
N ILE A 725 7.07 17.60 39.95
CA ILE A 725 6.88 18.65 40.94
C ILE A 725 7.61 19.89 40.45
N GLU A 726 6.91 20.74 39.69
CA GLU A 726 7.42 22.00 39.13
C GLU A 726 8.83 21.86 38.51
N GLY A 727 9.12 20.70 37.89
CA GLY A 727 10.41 20.34 37.28
C GLY A 727 10.36 20.39 35.75
N ASN A 728 10.80 19.32 35.08
CA ASN A 728 10.87 19.26 33.62
C ASN A 728 9.59 18.82 32.92
N ASP A 729 8.48 18.62 33.65
CA ASP A 729 7.16 18.56 33.03
C ASP A 729 6.86 19.88 32.30
N TYR A 730 6.23 19.76 31.13
CA TYR A 730 5.93 20.85 30.22
C TYR A 730 4.57 20.63 29.55
N TYR A 731 3.70 21.63 29.60
CA TYR A 731 2.38 21.57 28.98
C TYR A 731 2.46 22.06 27.53
N THR A 732 2.05 21.21 26.60
CA THR A 732 1.70 21.60 25.22
C THR A 732 0.80 20.53 24.62
N ASN A 733 -0.32 20.94 24.02
CA ASN A 733 -1.19 20.00 23.31
C ASN A 733 -0.74 19.90 21.85
N ILE A 734 0.04 18.86 21.56
CA ILE A 734 0.63 18.63 20.23
C ILE A 734 -0.12 17.58 19.40
N ILE A 735 -1.18 16.97 19.96
CA ILE A 735 -1.80 15.78 19.37
C ILE A 735 -2.33 16.10 17.97
N GLU A 736 -3.06 17.20 17.82
CA GLU A 736 -3.66 17.62 16.54
C GLU A 736 -2.74 18.46 15.64
N LEU A 737 -1.49 18.71 16.05
CA LEU A 737 -0.53 19.47 15.26
C LEU A 737 0.05 18.65 14.10
N SER A 738 0.45 19.32 13.02
CA SER A 738 1.22 18.70 11.93
C SER A 738 2.60 18.25 12.46
N PRO A 739 3.26 17.28 11.80
CA PRO A 739 4.61 16.85 12.19
C PRO A 739 5.60 18.02 12.35
N GLU A 740 5.58 18.99 11.43
CA GLU A 740 6.46 20.17 11.48
C GLU A 740 6.14 21.09 12.67
N GLN A 741 4.87 21.24 13.00
CA GLN A 741 4.42 22.02 14.16
C GLN A 741 4.77 21.32 15.48
N ARG A 742 4.69 19.99 15.53
CA ARG A 742 5.11 19.20 16.69
C ARG A 742 6.58 19.44 16.99
N GLU A 743 7.47 19.41 15.98
CA GLU A 743 8.90 19.66 16.18
C GLU A 743 9.18 21.03 16.82
N ILE A 744 8.43 22.07 16.43
CA ILE A 744 8.56 23.41 17.01
C ILE A 744 8.18 23.42 18.50
N GLU A 745 7.07 22.78 18.86
CA GLU A 745 6.62 22.71 20.26
C GLU A 745 7.52 21.80 21.12
N LEU A 746 8.01 20.70 20.53
CA LEU A 746 8.93 19.77 21.18
C LEU A 746 10.30 20.43 21.44
N ALA A 747 10.78 21.30 20.55
CA ALA A 747 12.00 22.07 20.79
C ALA A 747 11.89 22.95 22.04
N LYS A 748 10.72 23.58 22.28
CA LYS A 748 10.46 24.36 23.51
C LYS A 748 10.46 23.47 24.75
N ALA A 749 9.88 22.28 24.68
CA ALA A 749 9.90 21.32 25.78
C ALA A 749 11.32 20.81 26.10
N LYS A 750 12.17 20.62 25.08
CA LYS A 750 13.60 20.32 25.26
C LYS A 750 14.32 21.48 25.95
N GLU A 751 14.11 22.72 25.50
CA GLU A 751 14.70 23.91 26.12
C GLU A 751 14.26 24.07 27.59
N HIS A 752 12.99 23.79 27.91
CA HIS A 752 12.49 23.79 29.28
C HIS A 752 13.17 22.73 30.16
N SER A 753 13.39 21.54 29.63
CA SER A 753 14.11 20.46 30.32
C SER A 753 15.58 20.83 30.57
N LEU A 754 16.25 21.42 29.57
CA LEU A 754 17.62 21.94 29.72
C LEU A 754 17.68 23.12 30.70
N SER A 755 16.66 23.96 30.76
CA SER A 755 16.52 25.02 31.76
C SER A 755 16.44 24.45 33.17
N PHE A 756 15.74 23.33 33.35
CA PHE A 756 15.71 22.62 34.62
C PHE A 756 17.06 21.98 34.96
N LEU A 757 17.79 21.43 33.98
CA LEU A 757 19.17 20.94 34.20
C LEU A 757 20.10 22.07 34.63
N TYR A 758 20.06 23.23 33.98
CA TYR A 758 20.85 24.39 34.37
C TYR A 758 20.49 24.86 35.79
N TYR A 759 19.21 24.84 36.16
CA TYR A 759 18.75 25.11 37.53
C TYR A 759 19.32 24.11 38.55
N ILE A 760 19.30 22.81 38.23
CA ILE A 760 19.92 21.76 39.04
C ILE A 760 21.42 22.03 39.27
N GLN A 761 22.13 22.43 38.23
CA GLN A 761 23.58 22.67 38.30
C GLN A 761 23.94 23.94 39.09
N THR A 762 23.16 25.01 38.93
CA THR A 762 23.51 26.34 39.43
C THR A 762 22.82 26.69 40.76
N GLU A 763 21.52 26.49 40.86
CA GLU A 763 20.72 26.90 42.03
C GLU A 763 20.65 25.78 43.07
N LEU A 764 20.69 24.52 42.65
CA LEU A 764 20.74 23.35 43.56
C LEU A 764 22.16 22.83 43.82
N GLY A 765 23.16 23.36 43.11
CA GLY A 765 24.59 23.08 43.38
C GLY A 765 25.13 21.77 42.81
N PHE A 766 24.39 21.05 41.95
CA PHE A 766 24.85 19.79 41.34
C PHE A 766 25.62 20.02 40.03
N ASN A 767 26.61 20.92 40.02
CA ASN A 767 27.34 21.33 38.82
C ASN A 767 28.12 20.20 38.12
N LYS A 768 28.33 19.06 38.78
CA LYS A 768 28.96 17.87 38.21
C LYS A 768 28.00 16.90 37.52
N LEU A 769 26.69 17.05 37.71
CA LEU A 769 25.67 16.27 37.00
C LEU A 769 25.39 16.89 35.64
N SER A 770 25.43 16.09 34.59
CA SER A 770 25.06 16.53 33.24
C SER A 770 24.53 15.35 32.41
N LEU A 771 23.99 15.63 31.23
CA LEU A 771 23.47 14.60 30.32
C LEU A 771 24.52 13.49 30.11
N ALA A 772 24.07 12.24 30.26
CA ALA A 772 24.90 11.07 30.02
C ALA A 772 25.26 11.00 28.54
N ASP A 773 26.56 11.09 28.24
CA ASP A 773 27.09 11.04 26.87
C ASP A 773 27.23 9.61 26.31
N ASP A 774 26.82 8.62 27.09
CA ASP A 774 26.84 7.20 26.79
C ASP A 774 25.45 6.54 26.82
N GLU A 775 24.36 7.33 26.80
CA GLU A 775 23.00 6.81 26.87
C GLU A 775 22.24 6.95 25.54
N TYR A 776 21.98 8.17 25.08
CA TYR A 776 21.26 8.43 23.82
C TYR A 776 22.24 8.80 22.70
N PRO A 777 22.05 8.26 21.48
CA PRO A 777 22.89 8.59 20.32
C PRO A 777 22.48 9.91 19.62
N THR A 778 21.54 10.66 20.19
CA THR A 778 21.09 11.95 19.67
C THR A 778 22.15 13.04 19.85
N ALA A 779 22.18 14.01 18.94
CA ALA A 779 23.16 15.10 18.99
C ALA A 779 23.03 15.97 20.26
N ASP A 780 21.82 16.09 20.80
CA ASP A 780 21.50 16.82 22.03
C ASP A 780 21.55 15.93 23.30
N LYS A 781 21.83 14.63 23.15
CA LYS A 781 21.85 13.60 24.22
C LYS A 781 20.51 13.43 24.95
N LEU A 782 19.41 13.96 24.41
CA LEU A 782 18.06 13.76 24.92
C LEU A 782 17.40 12.55 24.26
N PRO A 783 16.32 12.00 24.84
CA PRO A 783 15.55 10.92 24.20
C PRO A 783 15.01 11.31 22.81
N PHE A 784 14.76 10.30 21.96
CA PHE A 784 14.26 10.50 20.60
C PHE A 784 12.90 11.19 20.56
N ILE A 785 12.05 10.87 21.53
CA ILE A 785 10.69 11.39 21.69
C ILE A 785 10.48 11.80 23.15
N PRO A 786 9.55 12.72 23.47
CA PRO A 786 9.20 12.97 24.86
C PRO A 786 8.36 11.82 25.41
N TYR A 787 8.20 11.82 26.74
CA TYR A 787 7.18 11.02 27.37
C TYR A 787 5.78 11.65 27.16
N HIS A 788 4.99 11.04 26.28
CA HIS A 788 3.56 11.31 26.16
C HIS A 788 2.77 10.54 27.22
N ARG A 789 2.15 11.25 28.16
CA ARG A 789 1.21 10.66 29.15
C ARG A 789 -0.17 10.40 28.54
N GLU A 790 -0.56 11.19 27.55
CA GLU A 790 -1.88 11.11 26.91
C GLU A 790 -1.75 11.09 25.39
N SER A 791 -2.65 10.33 24.76
CA SER A 791 -2.72 10.09 23.32
C SER A 791 -4.20 10.11 22.89
N ARG A 792 -4.47 10.01 21.59
CA ARG A 792 -5.84 9.86 21.07
C ARG A 792 -6.46 8.58 21.59
N ARG A 793 -7.59 8.66 22.30
CA ARG A 793 -8.33 7.47 22.77
C ARG A 793 -9.40 7.14 21.74
N ILE A 794 -9.25 6.01 21.04
CA ILE A 794 -10.17 5.67 19.94
C ILE A 794 -11.59 5.35 20.44
N ASN A 795 -12.56 5.45 19.54
CA ASN A 795 -13.87 4.82 19.67
C ASN A 795 -13.75 3.33 19.33
N GLY A 796 -13.60 2.50 20.36
CA GLY A 796 -13.55 1.05 20.24
C GLY A 796 -14.93 0.41 20.31
N VAL A 797 -14.99 -0.90 20.08
CA VAL A 797 -16.22 -1.70 20.23
C VAL A 797 -16.71 -1.78 21.69
N VAL A 798 -15.82 -1.49 22.65
CA VAL A 798 -16.14 -1.22 24.06
C VAL A 798 -15.30 -0.04 24.55
N ARG A 799 -15.84 0.75 25.48
CA ARG A 799 -15.11 1.78 26.21
C ARG A 799 -14.94 1.35 27.66
N PHE A 800 -13.69 1.26 28.12
CA PHE A 800 -13.39 0.93 29.51
C PHE A 800 -13.25 2.19 30.36
N THR A 801 -13.84 2.20 31.56
CA THR A 801 -13.96 3.39 32.42
C THR A 801 -13.61 3.06 33.87
N ALA A 802 -13.42 4.08 34.71
CA ALA A 802 -13.17 3.92 36.14
C ALA A 802 -14.30 3.16 36.87
N ASN A 803 -15.55 3.28 36.43
CA ASN A 803 -16.67 2.49 36.98
C ASN A 803 -16.47 0.97 36.76
N HIS A 804 -15.92 0.58 35.61
CA HIS A 804 -15.58 -0.81 35.33
C HIS A 804 -14.40 -1.32 36.18
N ILE A 805 -13.53 -0.42 36.65
CA ILE A 805 -12.43 -0.74 37.57
C ILE A 805 -12.95 -0.91 39.00
N SER A 806 -13.71 0.08 39.48
CA SER A 806 -14.17 0.13 40.88
C SER A 806 -15.25 -0.88 41.19
N GLU A 807 -16.21 -1.07 40.28
CA GLU A 807 -17.41 -1.87 40.51
C GLU A 807 -17.69 -2.86 39.36
N PRO A 808 -16.72 -3.73 39.00
CA PRO A 808 -16.74 -4.53 37.76
C PRO A 808 -17.92 -5.49 37.65
N TYR A 809 -18.43 -6.00 38.78
CA TYR A 809 -19.45 -7.05 38.78
C TYR A 809 -20.87 -6.52 38.61
N ILE A 810 -21.12 -5.23 38.87
CA ILE A 810 -22.45 -4.63 38.77
C ILE A 810 -22.65 -3.80 37.49
N GLN A 811 -21.58 -3.49 36.75
CA GLN A 811 -21.69 -2.80 35.45
C GLN A 811 -22.58 -3.56 34.46
N PRO A 812 -23.33 -2.87 33.57
CA PRO A 812 -24.15 -3.54 32.55
C PRO A 812 -23.31 -4.47 31.68
N GLU A 813 -22.20 -3.97 31.14
CA GLU A 813 -21.19 -4.77 30.46
C GLU A 813 -20.29 -5.49 31.47
N LYS A 814 -20.21 -6.82 31.35
CA LYS A 814 -19.39 -7.66 32.25
C LYS A 814 -17.96 -7.77 31.72
N LEU A 815 -17.32 -6.63 31.49
CA LEU A 815 -16.02 -6.52 30.81
C LEU A 815 -14.87 -7.27 31.52
N TYR A 816 -14.95 -7.48 32.84
CA TYR A 816 -13.97 -8.33 33.55
C TYR A 816 -13.86 -9.75 32.96
N ARG A 817 -14.93 -10.25 32.31
CA ARG A 817 -14.94 -11.57 31.67
C ARG A 817 -14.09 -11.61 30.39
N THR A 818 -13.87 -10.45 29.77
CA THR A 818 -13.10 -10.30 28.53
C THR A 818 -11.69 -9.76 28.75
N SER A 819 -11.21 -9.76 30.01
CA SER A 819 -9.91 -9.22 30.35
C SER A 819 -8.74 -9.99 29.72
N VAL A 820 -7.75 -9.24 29.24
CA VAL A 820 -6.53 -9.74 28.56
C VAL A 820 -5.24 -9.07 29.03
N ALA A 821 -5.33 -8.09 29.93
CA ALA A 821 -4.20 -7.45 30.58
C ALA A 821 -4.63 -7.02 31.99
N VAL A 822 -3.67 -6.86 32.91
CA VAL A 822 -3.97 -6.43 34.28
C VAL A 822 -3.16 -5.21 34.69
N GLY A 823 -3.70 -4.39 35.60
CA GLY A 823 -3.03 -3.22 36.17
C GLY A 823 -3.36 -3.03 37.66
N ASP A 824 -2.42 -2.52 38.44
CA ASP A 824 -2.56 -2.27 39.88
C ASP A 824 -2.15 -0.86 40.33
N TYR A 825 -1.93 0.05 39.37
CA TYR A 825 -1.54 1.43 39.66
C TYR A 825 -2.77 2.32 39.88
N PRO A 826 -2.74 3.28 40.81
CA PRO A 826 -3.82 4.28 40.97
C PRO A 826 -3.99 5.14 39.72
N VAL A 827 -5.12 5.84 39.62
CA VAL A 827 -5.29 6.87 38.58
C VAL A 827 -4.37 8.03 38.92
N ASP A 828 -3.53 8.45 37.98
CA ASP A 828 -2.54 9.50 38.21
C ASP A 828 -2.45 10.45 37.01
N HIS A 829 -2.92 11.69 37.17
CA HIS A 829 -2.90 12.71 36.13
C HIS A 829 -2.00 13.91 36.48
N HIS A 830 -1.24 14.38 35.49
CA HIS A 830 -0.30 15.49 35.62
C HIS A 830 -0.76 16.68 34.77
N HIS A 831 -1.23 17.75 35.40
CA HIS A 831 -1.69 18.98 34.72
C HIS A 831 -1.11 20.25 35.33
N THR A 832 -0.12 20.14 36.23
CA THR A 832 0.31 21.28 37.02
C THR A 832 1.00 22.35 36.18
N ARG A 833 1.41 22.05 34.94
CA ARG A 833 1.97 23.05 34.01
C ARG A 833 0.93 23.74 33.13
N TYR A 834 -0.30 23.23 33.08
CA TYR A 834 -1.39 23.90 32.38
C TYR A 834 -1.77 25.24 33.05
N THR A 835 -1.98 26.28 32.24
CA THR A 835 -2.52 27.56 32.71
C THR A 835 -4.01 27.39 33.00
N GLY A 836 -4.38 27.35 34.29
CA GLY A 836 -5.74 27.02 34.73
C GLY A 836 -5.84 25.68 35.48
N TRP A 837 -4.72 25.03 35.77
CA TRP A 837 -4.67 23.73 36.48
C TRP A 837 -5.50 23.68 37.78
N ALA A 838 -5.64 24.81 38.48
CA ALA A 838 -6.39 24.90 39.74
C ALA A 838 -7.92 24.71 39.57
N GLU A 839 -8.42 24.81 38.34
CA GLU A 839 -9.83 24.58 37.98
C GLU A 839 -10.09 23.13 37.56
N LEU A 840 -9.03 22.33 37.36
CA LEU A 840 -9.13 20.92 36.98
C LEU A 840 -9.30 20.04 38.24
N PRO A 841 -9.95 18.87 38.11
CA PRO A 841 -10.07 17.93 39.21
C PRO A 841 -8.69 17.41 39.64
N ASP A 842 -8.48 17.33 40.95
CA ASP A 842 -7.30 16.68 41.52
C ASP A 842 -7.46 15.15 41.42
N LEU A 843 -6.78 14.58 40.43
CA LEU A 843 -6.78 13.16 40.11
C LEU A 843 -5.43 12.52 40.41
N HIS A 844 -4.64 13.14 41.28
CA HIS A 844 -3.35 12.59 41.68
C HIS A 844 -3.55 11.38 42.61
N PHE A 845 -2.98 10.23 42.22
CA PHE A 845 -3.09 8.96 42.94
C PHE A 845 -4.50 8.63 43.42
N HIS A 846 -5.50 8.94 42.60
CA HIS A 846 -6.88 8.62 42.93
C HIS A 846 -7.04 7.09 43.07
N PRO A 847 -7.52 6.61 44.24
CA PRO A 847 -7.45 5.21 44.56
C PRO A 847 -8.55 4.41 43.85
N VAL A 848 -8.14 3.39 43.10
CA VAL A 848 -9.03 2.47 42.37
C VAL A 848 -8.57 1.04 42.64
N PRO A 849 -9.40 -0.01 42.64
CA PRO A 849 -8.89 -1.38 42.76
C PRO A 849 -7.98 -1.79 41.59
N SER A 850 -7.15 -2.82 41.77
CA SER A 850 -6.44 -3.41 40.63
C SER A 850 -7.46 -4.06 39.69
N TYR A 851 -7.25 -3.96 38.39
CA TYR A 851 -8.24 -4.29 37.36
C TYR A 851 -7.71 -5.22 36.28
N GLY A 852 -8.66 -5.81 35.55
CA GLY A 852 -8.44 -6.45 34.27
C GLY A 852 -8.94 -5.56 33.13
N LEU A 853 -8.11 -5.32 32.12
CA LEU A 853 -8.41 -4.54 30.93
C LEU A 853 -9.03 -5.44 29.84
N PRO A 854 -10.19 -5.10 29.26
CA PRO A 854 -10.91 -5.96 28.33
C PRO A 854 -10.37 -5.91 26.89
N LEU A 855 -10.49 -7.02 26.15
CA LEU A 855 -9.97 -7.16 24.78
C LEU A 855 -10.48 -6.09 23.80
N GLY A 856 -11.77 -5.76 23.89
CA GLY A 856 -12.43 -4.91 22.89
C GLY A 856 -11.92 -3.46 22.83
N VAL A 857 -11.17 -2.98 23.84
CA VAL A 857 -10.64 -1.61 23.83
C VAL A 857 -9.64 -1.38 22.69
N MET A 858 -9.03 -2.44 22.17
CA MET A 858 -8.06 -2.39 21.08
C MET A 858 -8.71 -2.48 19.69
N ILE A 859 -10.01 -2.76 19.63
CA ILE A 859 -10.71 -3.02 18.36
C ILE A 859 -11.54 -1.77 18.01
N PRO A 860 -11.15 -0.99 16.99
CA PRO A 860 -11.89 0.19 16.55
C PRO A 860 -13.26 -0.18 15.97
N GLN A 861 -14.26 0.65 16.24
CA GLN A 861 -15.61 0.42 15.72
C GLN A 861 -15.64 0.61 14.19
N GLY A 862 -16.20 -0.38 13.47
CA GLY A 862 -16.47 -0.26 12.03
C GLY A 862 -15.25 -0.31 11.11
N ARG A 863 -14.10 -0.77 11.60
CA ARG A 863 -12.88 -0.92 10.79
C ARG A 863 -12.30 -2.33 10.87
N GLU A 864 -12.54 -3.10 9.82
CA GLU A 864 -12.00 -4.45 9.67
C GLU A 864 -10.47 -4.47 9.60
N GLY A 865 -9.88 -5.54 10.15
CA GLY A 865 -8.45 -5.82 10.08
C GLY A 865 -7.53 -4.77 10.73
N LEU A 866 -8.05 -3.86 11.56
CA LEU A 866 -7.27 -2.86 12.30
C LEU A 866 -7.31 -3.17 13.80
N ILE A 867 -6.16 -3.11 14.45
CA ILE A 867 -6.02 -3.13 15.92
C ILE A 867 -5.31 -1.84 16.33
N VAL A 868 -5.76 -1.21 17.40
CA VAL A 868 -5.09 -0.05 18.00
C VAL A 868 -4.55 -0.48 19.36
N ALA A 869 -3.26 -0.27 19.56
CA ALA A 869 -2.55 -0.59 20.79
C ALA A 869 -1.98 0.69 21.42
N GLU A 870 -0.97 0.57 22.28
CA GLU A 870 -0.39 1.70 23.02
C GLU A 870 -1.44 2.40 23.91
N LYS A 871 -1.15 3.64 24.29
CA LYS A 871 -2.04 4.54 25.05
C LYS A 871 -3.32 4.94 24.30
N SER A 872 -3.44 4.56 23.02
CA SER A 872 -4.51 4.99 22.14
C SER A 872 -5.76 4.10 22.14
N ILE A 873 -5.79 3.07 22.97
CA ILE A 873 -6.96 2.20 23.17
C ILE A 873 -8.21 2.95 23.67
N SER A 874 -9.38 2.31 23.53
CA SER A 874 -10.67 2.88 23.92
C SER A 874 -10.93 2.83 25.43
N VAL A 875 -10.46 3.87 26.11
CA VAL A 875 -10.64 4.09 27.55
C VAL A 875 -11.16 5.51 27.81
N SER A 876 -11.78 5.76 28.96
CA SER A 876 -11.99 7.14 29.44
C SER A 876 -10.64 7.78 29.81
N ASN A 877 -10.59 9.11 29.88
CA ASN A 877 -9.46 9.88 30.38
C ASN A 877 -9.07 9.42 31.79
N LEU A 878 -10.04 9.21 32.69
CA LEU A 878 -9.80 8.70 34.04
C LEU A 878 -9.15 7.30 34.03
N ALA A 879 -9.69 6.37 33.24
CA ALA A 879 -9.10 5.04 33.11
C ALA A 879 -7.70 5.10 32.46
N ASN A 880 -7.48 6.01 31.51
CA ASN A 880 -6.17 6.23 30.87
C ASN A 880 -5.07 6.53 31.88
N GLY A 881 -5.37 7.29 32.94
CA GLY A 881 -4.45 7.61 34.02
C GLY A 881 -3.84 6.40 34.73
N THR A 882 -4.42 5.21 34.59
CA THR A 882 -3.85 3.95 35.07
C THR A 882 -3.51 2.95 33.95
N THR A 883 -4.21 2.95 32.82
CA THR A 883 -3.93 1.98 31.74
C THR A 883 -2.70 2.36 30.90
N ARG A 884 -2.26 3.62 30.96
CA ARG A 884 -1.06 4.12 30.25
C ARG A 884 0.28 3.61 30.80
N LEU A 885 0.27 2.91 31.94
CA LEU A 885 1.49 2.51 32.63
C LEU A 885 2.19 1.37 31.89
N GLN A 886 3.52 1.40 31.93
CA GLN A 886 4.41 0.56 31.13
C GLN A 886 4.09 -0.94 31.24
N PRO A 887 3.84 -1.53 32.43
CA PRO A 887 3.48 -2.94 32.52
C PRO A 887 2.16 -3.29 31.83
N VAL A 888 1.19 -2.36 31.84
CA VAL A 888 -0.11 -2.54 31.19
C VAL A 888 0.05 -2.43 29.68
N VAL A 889 0.81 -1.45 29.20
CA VAL A 889 1.09 -1.22 27.77
C VAL A 889 1.86 -2.41 27.14
N LEU A 890 2.79 -3.04 27.87
CA LEU A 890 3.43 -4.28 27.41
C LEU A 890 2.39 -5.40 27.18
N GLN A 891 1.46 -5.56 28.13
CA GLN A 891 0.41 -6.59 28.03
C GLN A 891 -0.63 -6.27 26.95
N ILE A 892 -0.98 -4.99 26.74
CA ILE A 892 -1.80 -4.53 25.60
C ILE A 892 -1.15 -4.99 24.31
N GLY A 893 0.16 -4.79 24.17
CA GLY A 893 0.92 -5.29 23.01
C GLY A 893 0.84 -6.80 22.86
N GLU A 894 1.06 -7.56 23.94
CA GLU A 894 0.95 -9.03 23.91
C GLU A 894 -0.44 -9.50 23.46
N ALA A 895 -1.51 -8.86 23.97
CA ALA A 895 -2.87 -9.18 23.60
C ALA A 895 -3.17 -8.80 22.14
N ALA A 896 -2.71 -7.63 21.67
CA ALA A 896 -2.86 -7.18 20.29
C ALA A 896 -2.17 -8.13 19.29
N GLY A 897 -0.92 -8.53 19.57
CA GLY A 897 -0.20 -9.50 18.74
C GLY A 897 -0.84 -10.88 18.73
N THR A 898 -1.39 -11.32 19.87
CA THR A 898 -2.17 -12.56 19.97
C THR A 898 -3.44 -12.50 19.13
N LEU A 899 -4.20 -11.41 19.24
CA LEU A 899 -5.42 -11.18 18.48
C LEU A 899 -5.14 -11.21 16.97
N ALA A 900 -4.11 -10.49 16.52
CA ALA A 900 -3.73 -10.43 15.11
C ALA A 900 -3.35 -11.81 14.56
N ALA A 901 -2.51 -12.57 15.27
CA ALA A 901 -2.06 -13.88 14.82
C ALA A 901 -3.21 -14.90 14.76
N LEU A 902 -4.14 -14.87 15.71
CA LEU A 902 -5.32 -15.73 15.69
C LEU A 902 -6.27 -15.35 14.54
N ALA A 903 -6.52 -14.04 14.31
CA ALA A 903 -7.31 -13.57 13.17
C ALA A 903 -6.75 -14.07 11.84
N VAL A 904 -5.43 -13.97 11.65
CA VAL A 904 -4.74 -14.51 10.46
C VAL A 904 -4.91 -16.02 10.37
N LYS A 905 -4.56 -16.75 11.44
CA LYS A 905 -4.56 -18.21 11.46
C LYS A 905 -5.93 -18.79 11.12
N ASP A 906 -6.98 -18.22 11.71
CA ASP A 906 -8.35 -18.72 11.57
C ASP A 906 -9.10 -18.04 10.42
N SER A 907 -8.45 -17.09 9.71
CA SER A 907 -9.01 -16.29 8.61
C SER A 907 -10.31 -15.56 8.99
N LEU A 908 -10.31 -14.96 10.16
CA LEU A 908 -11.41 -14.17 10.73
C LEU A 908 -11.06 -12.68 10.74
N ASP A 909 -12.08 -11.83 10.80
CA ASP A 909 -11.83 -10.45 11.21
C ASP A 909 -11.41 -10.40 12.69
N VAL A 910 -10.63 -9.37 13.06
CA VAL A 910 -10.16 -9.17 14.44
C VAL A 910 -11.31 -9.08 15.45
N ALA A 911 -12.47 -8.55 15.06
CA ALA A 911 -13.65 -8.47 15.93
C ALA A 911 -14.37 -9.82 16.13
N GLU A 912 -14.11 -10.80 15.26
CA GLU A 912 -14.74 -12.13 15.28
C GLU A 912 -13.91 -13.17 16.05
N VAL A 913 -12.65 -12.86 16.35
CA VAL A 913 -11.79 -13.74 17.14
C VAL A 913 -12.38 -13.93 18.54
N SER A 914 -12.49 -15.20 18.94
CA SER A 914 -12.98 -15.59 20.27
C SER A 914 -12.10 -15.01 21.38
N VAL A 915 -12.73 -14.26 22.29
CA VAL A 915 -12.10 -13.75 23.51
C VAL A 915 -11.42 -14.86 24.30
N ARG A 916 -12.05 -16.04 24.38
CA ARG A 916 -11.52 -17.20 25.13
C ARG A 916 -10.26 -17.76 24.50
N ASP A 917 -10.11 -17.69 23.18
CA ASP A 917 -8.92 -18.19 22.49
C ASP A 917 -7.73 -17.25 22.70
N VAL A 918 -7.95 -15.93 22.69
CA VAL A 918 -6.94 -14.94 23.08
C VAL A 918 -6.51 -15.16 24.54
N GLN A 919 -7.48 -15.23 25.46
CA GLN A 919 -7.21 -15.48 26.89
C GLN A 919 -6.44 -16.79 27.12
N ARG A 920 -6.76 -17.87 26.40
CA ARG A 920 -6.06 -19.15 26.50
C ARG A 920 -4.60 -19.02 26.06
N SER A 921 -4.33 -18.30 24.98
CA SER A 921 -2.97 -18.03 24.49
C SER A 921 -2.14 -17.21 25.50
N LEU A 922 -2.75 -16.21 26.12
CA LEU A 922 -2.10 -15.41 27.17
C LEU A 922 -1.80 -16.25 28.43
N LEU A 923 -2.76 -17.05 28.90
CA LEU A 923 -2.55 -17.99 30.02
C LEU A 923 -1.50 -19.07 29.72
N ALA A 924 -1.37 -19.48 28.45
CA ALA A 924 -0.34 -20.44 28.05
C ALA A 924 1.07 -19.87 28.28
N SER A 925 1.24 -18.55 28.08
CA SER A 925 2.47 -17.80 28.37
C SER A 925 2.57 -17.29 29.82
N GLY A 926 1.66 -17.71 30.71
CA GLY A 926 1.66 -17.29 32.12
C GLY A 926 1.16 -15.86 32.35
N GLY A 927 0.47 -15.26 31.38
CA GLY A 927 -0.19 -13.96 31.53
C GLY A 927 -1.36 -14.02 32.50
N TYR A 928 -1.67 -12.90 33.14
CA TYR A 928 -2.80 -12.76 34.06
C TYR A 928 -4.03 -12.27 33.29
N LEU A 929 -5.20 -12.81 33.61
CA LEU A 929 -6.50 -12.31 33.14
C LEU A 929 -7.24 -11.53 34.24
N MET A 930 -6.96 -11.85 35.51
CA MET A 930 -7.47 -11.17 36.68
C MET A 930 -6.29 -10.84 37.62
N PRO A 931 -6.28 -9.65 38.25
CA PRO A 931 -5.16 -9.15 39.05
C PRO A 931 -5.10 -9.77 40.46
N TYR A 932 -5.19 -11.09 40.58
CA TYR A 932 -5.17 -11.78 41.86
C TYR A 932 -3.75 -11.87 42.44
N LEU A 933 -3.55 -11.23 43.60
CA LEU A 933 -2.24 -11.15 44.25
C LEU A 933 -1.88 -12.35 45.13
N ASP A 934 -2.86 -13.16 45.53
CA ASP A 934 -2.68 -14.33 46.39
C ASP A 934 -2.23 -15.59 45.63
N LEU A 935 -2.07 -15.53 44.31
CA LEU A 935 -1.60 -16.66 43.53
C LEU A 935 -0.62 -16.26 42.43
N PRO A 936 0.69 -16.57 42.57
CA PRO A 936 1.67 -16.25 41.54
C PRO A 936 1.49 -17.13 40.28
N ALA A 937 1.93 -16.63 39.12
CA ALA A 937 1.86 -17.35 37.84
C ALA A 937 2.50 -18.74 37.85
N ALA A 938 3.52 -18.96 38.70
CA ALA A 938 4.21 -20.24 38.85
C ALA A 938 3.42 -21.29 39.66
N HIS A 939 2.33 -20.91 40.34
CA HIS A 939 1.55 -21.84 41.15
C HIS A 939 0.78 -22.82 40.27
N GLN A 940 0.73 -24.11 40.64
CA GLN A 940 0.08 -25.18 39.85
C GLN A 940 -1.39 -24.88 39.48
N HIS A 941 -2.12 -24.21 40.37
CA HIS A 941 -3.54 -23.87 40.20
C HIS A 941 -3.79 -22.50 39.57
N PHE A 942 -2.73 -21.79 39.15
CA PHE A 942 -2.83 -20.44 38.59
C PHE A 942 -3.87 -20.35 37.46
N ARG A 943 -3.77 -21.23 36.46
CA ARG A 943 -4.68 -21.22 35.31
C ARG A 943 -6.13 -21.46 35.72
N ALA A 944 -6.39 -22.40 36.63
CA ALA A 944 -7.75 -22.69 37.10
C ALA A 944 -8.39 -21.47 37.78
N ILE A 945 -7.63 -20.80 38.66
CA ILE A 945 -8.13 -19.59 39.35
C ILE A 945 -8.38 -18.45 38.37
N GLN A 946 -7.47 -18.21 37.42
CA GLN A 946 -7.64 -17.18 36.40
C GLN A 946 -8.89 -17.46 35.53
N ARG A 947 -9.05 -18.71 35.06
CA ARG A 947 -10.21 -19.16 34.27
C ARG A 947 -11.53 -18.98 35.02
N ILE A 948 -11.59 -19.41 36.28
CA ILE A 948 -12.80 -19.25 37.10
C ILE A 948 -13.06 -17.78 37.43
N GLY A 949 -12.03 -16.99 37.71
CA GLY A 949 -12.15 -15.56 37.98
C GLY A 949 -12.85 -14.81 36.85
N VAL A 950 -12.43 -15.02 35.60
CA VAL A 950 -13.04 -14.38 34.42
C VAL A 950 -14.41 -14.96 34.02
N THR A 951 -14.93 -15.97 34.71
CA THR A 951 -16.35 -16.36 34.57
C THR A 951 -17.25 -15.59 35.53
N GLY A 952 -16.69 -15.10 36.63
CA GLY A 952 -17.47 -14.50 37.71
C GLY A 952 -18.22 -15.50 38.58
N ILE A 953 -18.02 -16.83 38.40
CA ILE A 953 -18.56 -17.84 39.32
C ILE A 953 -18.01 -17.61 40.74
N ILE A 954 -16.71 -17.33 40.85
CA ILE A 954 -16.07 -16.92 42.09
C ILE A 954 -15.46 -15.53 41.88
N LYS A 955 -16.11 -14.51 42.42
CA LYS A 955 -15.71 -13.10 42.28
C LYS A 955 -14.61 -12.76 43.29
N GLY A 956 -13.51 -12.17 42.83
CA GLY A 956 -12.45 -11.64 43.69
C GLY A 956 -12.84 -10.30 44.32
N LYS A 957 -12.14 -9.89 45.38
CA LYS A 957 -12.42 -8.63 46.10
C LYS A 957 -11.30 -7.61 45.86
N GLY A 958 -11.66 -6.48 45.25
CA GLY A 958 -10.81 -5.30 45.13
C GLY A 958 -10.70 -4.54 46.46
N MET A 959 -9.52 -3.97 46.74
CA MET A 959 -9.28 -3.09 47.89
C MET A 959 -8.09 -2.17 47.64
N ASN A 960 -8.08 -1.01 48.31
CA ASN A 960 -6.99 -0.04 48.26
C ASN A 960 -6.21 -0.12 49.57
N LYS A 961 -4.91 -0.40 49.50
CA LYS A 961 -4.03 -0.45 50.68
C LYS A 961 -2.88 0.54 50.53
N GLY A 962 -3.07 1.74 51.07
CA GLY A 962 -2.14 2.85 50.81
C GLY A 962 -2.21 3.25 49.35
N TRP A 963 -1.07 3.23 48.64
CA TRP A 963 -0.97 3.51 47.20
C TRP A 963 -1.06 2.24 46.33
N GLU A 964 -0.98 1.04 46.92
CA GLU A 964 -1.09 -0.22 46.19
C GLU A 964 -2.56 -0.60 46.01
N ASN A 965 -2.98 -0.77 44.76
CA ASN A 965 -4.29 -1.31 44.45
C ASN A 965 -4.22 -2.82 44.40
N GLN A 966 -5.20 -3.50 45.01
CA GLN A 966 -5.10 -4.93 45.21
C GLN A 966 -6.43 -5.61 44.89
N THR A 967 -6.35 -6.81 44.31
CA THR A 967 -7.50 -7.69 44.14
C THR A 967 -7.10 -9.07 44.63
N TRP A 968 -7.95 -9.65 45.48
CA TRP A 968 -7.67 -10.92 46.14
C TRP A 968 -8.71 -11.95 45.73
N PHE A 969 -8.26 -13.13 45.31
CA PHE A 969 -9.16 -14.24 45.10
C PHE A 969 -9.66 -14.83 46.42
N MET A 970 -8.91 -14.64 47.51
CA MET A 970 -9.07 -15.20 48.85
C MET A 970 -8.98 -16.73 48.85
N THR A 971 -7.89 -17.28 48.30
CA THR A 971 -7.70 -18.73 48.05
C THR A 971 -8.04 -19.64 49.25
N ASP A 972 -7.58 -19.27 50.46
CA ASP A 972 -7.72 -20.09 51.66
C ASP A 972 -9.04 -19.88 52.42
N SER A 973 -9.82 -18.87 52.06
CA SER A 973 -11.10 -18.58 52.71
C SER A 973 -12.17 -19.58 52.31
N LEU A 974 -13.04 -19.96 53.26
CA LEU A 974 -14.24 -20.73 52.97
C LEU A 974 -15.23 -19.90 52.12
N ILE A 975 -16.00 -20.58 51.27
CA ILE A 975 -17.05 -19.97 50.46
C ILE A 975 -18.39 -20.64 50.72
N THR A 976 -19.48 -19.85 50.70
CA THR A 976 -20.81 -20.36 50.99
C THR A 976 -21.41 -21.10 49.79
N ALA A 977 -22.30 -22.05 50.07
CA ALA A 977 -23.04 -22.74 49.02
C ALA A 977 -23.89 -21.78 48.18
N ARG A 978 -24.49 -20.76 48.81
CA ARG A 978 -25.23 -19.69 48.11
C ARG A 978 -24.37 -18.95 47.10
N THR A 979 -23.21 -18.44 47.50
CA THR A 979 -22.35 -17.64 46.61
C THR A 979 -21.88 -18.44 45.39
N ILE A 980 -21.51 -19.71 45.58
CA ILE A 980 -21.16 -20.60 44.46
C ILE A 980 -22.38 -20.81 43.56
N ALA A 981 -23.54 -21.09 44.14
CA ALA A 981 -24.75 -21.38 43.38
C ALA A 981 -25.21 -20.17 42.55
N GLU A 982 -25.18 -18.97 43.11
CA GLU A 982 -25.47 -17.72 42.39
C GLU A 982 -24.53 -17.51 41.21
N GLY A 983 -23.22 -17.67 41.43
CA GLY A 983 -22.22 -17.57 40.37
C GLY A 983 -22.41 -18.62 39.27
N LEU A 984 -22.72 -19.87 39.63
CA LEU A 984 -23.03 -20.92 38.65
C LEU A 984 -24.31 -20.61 37.87
N SER A 985 -25.33 -20.02 38.49
CA SER A 985 -26.58 -19.66 37.80
C SER A 985 -26.41 -18.53 36.78
N GLU A 986 -25.42 -17.65 36.96
CA GLU A 986 -25.09 -16.63 35.95
C GLU A 986 -24.51 -17.26 34.67
N VAL A 987 -23.76 -18.36 34.80
CA VAL A 987 -23.12 -19.06 33.68
C VAL A 987 -24.07 -20.11 33.06
N TYR A 988 -24.87 -20.75 33.91
CA TYR A 988 -25.82 -21.81 33.56
C TYR A 988 -27.23 -21.38 33.99
N PRO A 989 -27.97 -20.60 33.17
CA PRO A 989 -29.28 -20.06 33.55
C PRO A 989 -30.35 -21.10 33.91
N GLN A 990 -30.16 -22.35 33.47
CA GLN A 990 -30.98 -23.51 33.79
C GLN A 990 -30.79 -24.03 35.23
N PHE A 991 -29.70 -23.63 35.90
CA PHE A 991 -29.40 -24.03 37.27
C PHE A 991 -30.00 -23.04 38.28
N SER A 992 -30.79 -23.54 39.22
CA SER A 992 -31.44 -22.72 40.26
C SER A 992 -30.58 -22.62 41.52
N ALA A 993 -30.25 -21.38 41.92
CA ALA A 993 -29.46 -21.11 43.12
C ALA A 993 -30.29 -21.09 44.43
N GLY A 994 -31.62 -20.99 44.35
CA GLY A 994 -32.49 -20.66 45.48
C GLY A 994 -32.56 -21.70 46.61
N GLU A 995 -32.07 -22.92 46.39
CA GLU A 995 -32.07 -24.02 47.37
C GLU A 995 -30.83 -24.04 48.29
N TYR A 996 -29.84 -23.15 48.07
CA TYR A 996 -28.58 -23.14 48.81
C TYR A 996 -28.45 -21.97 49.80
N GLY A 997 -27.98 -22.27 51.02
CA GLY A 997 -27.84 -21.29 52.11
C GLY A 997 -26.42 -20.74 52.32
N ASP A 998 -26.26 -19.87 53.32
CA ASP A 998 -25.00 -19.16 53.63
C ASP A 998 -23.96 -19.98 54.41
N LYS A 999 -24.16 -21.30 54.55
CA LYS A 999 -23.15 -22.18 55.17
C LYS A 999 -22.01 -22.45 54.19
N PRO A 1000 -20.78 -22.67 54.67
CA PRO A 1000 -19.67 -23.11 53.83
C PRO A 1000 -20.05 -24.34 52.98
N VAL A 1001 -19.72 -24.30 51.69
CA VAL A 1001 -20.03 -25.39 50.75
C VAL A 1001 -19.15 -26.60 51.05
N THR A 1002 -19.76 -27.77 51.13
CA THR A 1002 -19.03 -29.05 51.23
C THR A 1002 -18.74 -29.63 49.85
N LEU A 1003 -17.74 -30.52 49.75
CA LEU A 1003 -17.45 -31.21 48.50
C LEU A 1003 -18.66 -31.98 47.95
N SER A 1004 -19.44 -32.64 48.82
CA SER A 1004 -20.67 -33.33 48.41
C SER A 1004 -21.72 -32.38 47.84
N GLN A 1005 -21.89 -31.19 48.44
CA GLN A 1005 -22.81 -30.18 47.92
C GLN A 1005 -22.34 -29.63 46.57
N LEU A 1006 -21.04 -29.35 46.42
CA LEU A 1006 -20.47 -28.89 45.15
C LEU A 1006 -20.63 -29.96 44.05
N CYS A 1007 -20.38 -31.23 44.35
CA CYS A 1007 -20.62 -32.34 43.42
C CYS A 1007 -22.10 -32.45 43.04
N SER A 1008 -23.01 -32.17 43.97
CA SER A 1008 -24.45 -32.12 43.66
C SER A 1008 -24.80 -30.99 42.71
N MET A 1009 -24.20 -29.80 42.87
CA MET A 1009 -24.41 -28.67 41.96
C MET A 1009 -23.90 -29.01 40.55
N ILE A 1010 -22.69 -29.57 40.45
CA ILE A 1010 -22.05 -29.99 39.19
C ILE A 1010 -22.90 -31.05 38.49
N SER A 1011 -23.36 -32.07 39.23
CA SER A 1011 -24.23 -33.12 38.68
C SER A 1011 -25.51 -32.53 38.11
N LYS A 1012 -26.18 -31.61 38.83
CA LYS A 1012 -27.39 -30.94 38.32
C LYS A 1012 -27.15 -30.21 37.00
N ILE A 1013 -26.00 -29.55 36.85
CA ILE A 1013 -25.64 -28.84 35.61
C ILE A 1013 -25.38 -29.87 34.48
N GLN A 1014 -24.60 -30.92 34.74
CA GLN A 1014 -24.26 -31.93 33.75
C GLN A 1014 -25.49 -32.74 33.29
N THR A 1015 -26.38 -33.14 34.21
CA THR A 1015 -27.62 -33.86 33.86
C THR A 1015 -28.55 -33.01 33.02
N THR A 1016 -28.62 -31.70 33.28
CA THR A 1016 -29.46 -30.78 32.49
C THR A 1016 -28.89 -30.56 31.09
N ASN A 1017 -27.58 -30.70 30.90
CA ASN A 1017 -26.91 -30.45 29.62
C ASN A 1017 -26.72 -31.69 28.74
N SER A 1018 -26.61 -32.89 29.32
CA SER A 1018 -26.13 -34.08 28.57
C SER A 1018 -26.93 -35.35 28.83
N ASN A 1019 -27.75 -35.38 29.89
CA ASN A 1019 -28.55 -36.53 30.33
C ASN A 1019 -27.79 -37.88 30.31
N ASP A 1020 -26.50 -37.84 30.67
CA ASP A 1020 -25.51 -38.93 30.54
C ASP A 1020 -25.50 -39.90 31.74
N GLY A 1021 -26.44 -39.74 32.68
CA GLY A 1021 -26.51 -40.53 33.91
C GLY A 1021 -25.51 -40.12 35.00
N THR A 1022 -24.84 -38.97 34.87
CA THR A 1022 -23.89 -38.50 35.88
C THR A 1022 -24.57 -38.12 37.19
N THR A 1023 -24.38 -38.94 38.22
CA THR A 1023 -24.89 -38.71 39.58
C THR A 1023 -23.84 -38.03 40.48
N PRO A 1024 -24.24 -37.34 41.57
CA PRO A 1024 -23.28 -36.77 42.51
C PRO A 1024 -22.32 -37.82 43.09
N ALA A 1025 -22.80 -39.04 43.32
CA ALA A 1025 -21.98 -40.15 43.81
C ALA A 1025 -20.90 -40.59 42.79
N LEU A 1026 -21.21 -40.53 41.49
CA LEU A 1026 -20.25 -40.82 40.44
C LEU A 1026 -19.16 -39.75 40.37
N ILE A 1027 -19.54 -38.47 40.48
CA ILE A 1027 -18.59 -37.34 40.52
C ILE A 1027 -17.67 -37.46 41.74
N VAL A 1028 -18.21 -37.74 42.93
CA VAL A 1028 -17.42 -37.96 44.15
C VAL A 1028 -16.46 -39.14 43.97
N LYS A 1029 -16.90 -40.23 43.35
CA LYS A 1029 -16.05 -41.39 43.04
C LYS A 1029 -14.93 -41.04 42.07
N THR A 1030 -15.20 -40.28 41.01
CA THR A 1030 -14.20 -39.80 40.06
C THR A 1030 -13.18 -38.90 40.77
N LEU A 1031 -13.65 -37.90 41.50
CA LEU A 1031 -12.77 -37.01 42.26
C LEU A 1031 -11.93 -37.78 43.27
N SER A 1032 -12.48 -38.77 43.99
CA SER A 1032 -11.71 -39.56 44.97
C SER A 1032 -10.47 -40.25 44.39
N LYS A 1033 -10.51 -40.65 43.11
CA LYS A 1033 -9.39 -41.28 42.41
C LYS A 1033 -8.33 -40.29 41.95
N GLU A 1034 -8.76 -39.08 41.60
CA GLU A 1034 -7.91 -38.06 40.98
C GLU A 1034 -7.42 -37.00 41.98
N TRP A 1035 -8.03 -36.94 43.16
CA TRP A 1035 -7.83 -35.88 44.16
C TRP A 1035 -6.37 -35.74 44.61
N SER A 1036 -5.67 -36.85 44.82
CA SER A 1036 -4.25 -36.84 45.20
C SER A 1036 -3.37 -36.18 44.13
N GLY A 1037 -3.70 -36.38 42.86
CA GLY A 1037 -3.03 -35.75 41.72
C GLY A 1037 -3.42 -34.28 41.50
N MET A 1038 -4.48 -33.80 42.15
CA MET A 1038 -4.92 -32.40 42.07
C MET A 1038 -4.19 -31.48 43.06
N GLY A 1039 -3.33 -32.00 43.94
CA GLY A 1039 -2.57 -31.16 44.89
C GLY A 1039 -3.47 -30.29 45.78
N LEU A 1040 -4.63 -30.81 46.18
CA LEU A 1040 -5.57 -30.19 47.12
C LEU A 1040 -5.41 -30.78 48.53
N THR A 1041 -6.05 -30.19 49.54
CA THR A 1041 -6.01 -30.72 50.92
C THR A 1041 -6.70 -32.09 51.03
N ALA A 1042 -6.66 -32.77 52.18
CA ALA A 1042 -7.19 -34.14 52.29
C ALA A 1042 -8.64 -34.33 51.77
N PHE A 1043 -8.85 -35.39 50.97
CA PHE A 1043 -10.16 -35.73 50.40
C PHE A 1043 -11.16 -36.10 51.51
N ASN A 1044 -12.23 -35.32 51.64
CA ASN A 1044 -13.35 -35.62 52.52
C ASN A 1044 -14.64 -35.00 51.95
N PRO A 1045 -15.63 -35.81 51.51
CA PRO A 1045 -16.89 -35.32 50.94
C PRO A 1045 -17.69 -34.38 51.86
N ALA A 1046 -17.56 -34.52 53.18
CA ALA A 1046 -18.31 -33.73 54.16
C ALA A 1046 -17.58 -32.45 54.61
N ARG A 1047 -16.32 -32.24 54.20
CA ARG A 1047 -15.53 -31.08 54.61
C ARG A 1047 -15.95 -29.84 53.83
N ALA A 1048 -15.96 -28.70 54.51
CA ALA A 1048 -16.10 -27.39 53.89
C ALA A 1048 -14.88 -27.07 53.00
N LEU A 1049 -15.14 -26.60 51.79
CA LEU A 1049 -14.11 -26.25 50.81
C LEU A 1049 -13.72 -24.78 50.91
N ASN A 1050 -12.44 -24.51 50.69
CA ASN A 1050 -11.97 -23.15 50.44
C ASN A 1050 -12.24 -22.75 48.98
N ARG A 1051 -12.02 -21.47 48.68
CA ARG A 1051 -12.29 -20.89 47.36
C ARG A 1051 -11.43 -21.49 46.26
N LEU A 1052 -10.16 -21.78 46.55
CA LEU A 1052 -9.25 -22.44 45.61
C LEU A 1052 -9.76 -23.84 45.24
N GLU A 1053 -10.14 -24.65 46.23
CA GLU A 1053 -10.63 -26.01 46.02
C GLU A 1053 -11.91 -26.01 45.19
N CYS A 1054 -12.85 -25.10 45.50
CA CYS A 1054 -14.06 -24.91 44.70
C CYS A 1054 -13.73 -24.56 43.26
N ALA A 1055 -12.83 -23.59 43.03
CA ALA A 1055 -12.43 -23.17 41.70
C ALA A 1055 -11.81 -24.33 40.90
N VAL A 1056 -10.83 -25.05 41.48
CA VAL A 1056 -10.14 -26.16 40.82
C VAL A 1056 -11.12 -27.29 40.48
N VAL A 1057 -12.06 -27.61 41.39
CA VAL A 1057 -13.08 -28.64 41.14
C VAL A 1057 -14.06 -28.21 40.04
N ILE A 1058 -14.54 -26.96 40.07
CA ILE A 1058 -15.46 -26.43 39.04
C ILE A 1058 -14.77 -26.38 37.67
N ASP A 1059 -13.55 -25.85 37.62
CA ASP A 1059 -12.75 -25.71 36.41
C ASP A 1059 -12.47 -27.06 35.76
N LYS A 1060 -12.18 -28.08 36.58
CA LYS A 1060 -11.94 -29.44 36.11
C LYS A 1060 -13.22 -30.16 35.65
N MET A 1061 -14.30 -30.05 36.41
CA MET A 1061 -15.51 -30.86 36.18
C MET A 1061 -16.48 -30.22 35.17
N LEU A 1062 -16.51 -28.88 35.09
CA LEU A 1062 -17.42 -28.15 34.20
C LEU A 1062 -16.69 -27.42 33.06
N ASP A 1063 -15.40 -27.07 33.22
CA ASP A 1063 -14.64 -26.18 32.33
C ASP A 1063 -15.49 -25.02 31.74
N PRO A 1064 -16.11 -24.19 32.59
CA PRO A 1064 -17.01 -23.13 32.15
C PRO A 1064 -16.32 -22.12 31.23
N PHE A 1065 -15.01 -21.95 31.39
CA PHE A 1065 -14.19 -21.06 30.56
C PHE A 1065 -14.15 -21.50 29.10
N SER A 1066 -14.00 -22.80 28.83
CA SER A 1066 -13.94 -23.34 27.47
C SER A 1066 -15.32 -23.66 26.90
N ASN A 1067 -16.24 -24.13 27.75
CA ASN A 1067 -17.53 -24.67 27.31
C ASN A 1067 -18.61 -23.60 27.11
N VAL A 1068 -18.44 -22.41 27.71
CA VAL A 1068 -19.42 -21.31 27.60
C VAL A 1068 -18.78 -20.11 26.90
N ARG A 1069 -19.31 -19.78 25.72
CA ARG A 1069 -18.83 -18.66 24.90
C ARG A 1069 -19.30 -17.32 25.46
N ILE A 1070 -18.53 -16.27 25.20
CA ILE A 1070 -18.87 -14.90 25.53
C ILE A 1070 -18.69 -13.99 24.33
N ASP A 1071 -19.48 -12.91 24.25
CA ASP A 1071 -19.23 -11.81 23.32
C ASP A 1071 -18.16 -10.85 23.85
N ILE A 1072 -17.82 -9.84 23.04
CA ILE A 1072 -16.80 -8.82 23.37
C ILE A 1072 -17.20 -7.92 24.56
N LYS A 1073 -18.48 -7.90 24.94
CA LYS A 1073 -19.03 -7.18 26.10
C LYS A 1073 -19.11 -8.04 27.36
N GLY A 1074 -18.74 -9.32 27.27
CA GLY A 1074 -18.75 -10.28 28.37
C GLY A 1074 -20.11 -10.93 28.63
N ASN A 1075 -21.07 -10.81 27.72
CA ASN A 1075 -22.34 -11.54 27.84
C ASN A 1075 -22.13 -13.00 27.44
N TYR A 1076 -22.77 -13.92 28.17
CA TYR A 1076 -22.78 -15.32 27.79
C TYR A 1076 -23.64 -15.53 26.55
N LEU A 1077 -23.07 -16.19 25.55
CA LEU A 1077 -23.77 -16.55 24.32
C LEU A 1077 -24.56 -17.84 24.56
N LYS A 1078 -25.79 -17.88 24.04
CA LYS A 1078 -26.71 -19.02 24.16
C LYS A 1078 -26.38 -20.14 23.19
#